data_AF-A0A7W0Q0Z2-F1
#
_entry.id   AF-A0A7W0Q0Z2-F1
#
_cell.length_a   1.000
_cell.length_b   1.000
_cell.length_c   1.000
_cell.angle_alpha   90.00
_cell.angle_beta   90.00
_cell.angle_gamma   90.00
#
_symmetry.space_group_name_H-M   'P 1'
#
loop_
_entity.id
_entity.type
_entity.pdbx_description
1 polymer ?
#
loop_
_entity_poly.entity_id
_entity_poly.type
_entity_poly.pdbx_seq_one_letter_code
_entity_poly.pdbx_strand_id
1 'polypeptide(L)'
;MAFHRARDAVAAGVEAQRTLSAHQWPGDAKVRVRIGIHTGEPVVGPDSYVGLGVHRAARICAAGSGGQILVSRATRELLRDDPLADVRLRDLGEQRLKDFEGLERVFQVVAVGLQEEFPALKTAAARESGIGGWDFRILGPLEVLHDGVPVPLAGQKQRALLALLLVRINDVVPAERLIELLWGESPPRTAATSLQNFVSQLRKAIGPEALETRAPGYRLRLEPEQLDLSRFERLVRQARESDPVERARLLGEALSLWRGTPLADFAYEPFAQNEIRRLEELRVAAIEERVAAELELERHAELTSELEALVAEHPQRERLRGQLMLALYRSGRQAEALQAYQDVRRTLVDELGIEPGPELQRLNASILRQESSLERVRSAQPEDSIGDVVRAIVAGRVVPVLGPRVEAAGAPDLVEHLVKAFDYGDSVGDLTRVSQYIATISGEGPLYDALHDVYGVELAPGRVHRFLASLPPILRDLGAPHQLIVTTAYDLALEQAFGEAGEEFDVVVYLATGRSRGKFLHVAPGQPPTVINEPNLYATELSLERRTVILRVHGRVDPNDGREWESFVVTEDDYIGYLAPGELASMIPVGLAARLRRSHFLFLGYALRDWHLRLLLNRLWGDERVGYRSWSVQPDASALETEFWRRRDVDLFELGLDDYVNALEQRLTEVRV
;
A
#
# COMPACT_ATOMS: atom_id res chain seq x y z
N MET A 1 -17.88 -25.42 -37.52
CA MET A 1 -19.35 -25.58 -37.46
C MET A 1 -19.97 -24.21 -37.59
N ALA A 2 -21.14 -24.11 -38.22
CA ALA A 2 -21.88 -22.85 -38.34
C ALA A 2 -23.28 -23.05 -37.73
N PHE A 3 -23.81 -22.00 -37.12
CA PHE A 3 -25.11 -22.00 -36.46
C PHE A 3 -25.87 -20.75 -36.86
N HIS A 4 -27.20 -20.83 -36.91
CA HIS A 4 -28.05 -19.68 -37.22
C HIS A 4 -28.19 -18.71 -36.04
N ARG A 5 -27.97 -19.17 -34.80
CA ARG A 5 -28.07 -18.36 -33.58
C ARG A 5 -26.80 -18.50 -32.74
N ALA A 6 -26.38 -17.38 -32.14
CA ALA A 6 -25.24 -17.32 -31.22
C ALA A 6 -25.44 -18.24 -30.00
N ARG A 7 -26.67 -18.27 -29.46
CA ARG A 7 -27.08 -19.17 -28.38
C ARG A 7 -26.83 -20.63 -28.71
N ASP A 8 -27.27 -21.08 -29.89
CA ASP A 8 -27.13 -22.48 -30.31
C ASP A 8 -25.65 -22.87 -30.44
N ALA A 9 -24.80 -21.95 -30.93
CA ALA A 9 -23.36 -22.15 -31.03
C ALA A 9 -22.69 -22.30 -29.65
N VAL A 10 -23.06 -21.47 -28.68
CA VAL A 10 -22.50 -21.54 -27.32
C VAL A 10 -23.00 -22.79 -26.59
N ALA A 11 -24.29 -23.11 -26.70
CA ALA A 11 -24.85 -24.33 -26.11
C ALA A 11 -24.16 -25.59 -26.66
N ALA A 12 -23.94 -25.66 -27.97
CA ALA A 12 -23.21 -26.77 -28.59
C ALA A 12 -21.74 -26.84 -28.12
N GLY A 13 -21.08 -25.69 -27.93
CA GLY A 13 -19.71 -25.63 -27.40
C GLY A 13 -19.61 -26.15 -25.96
N VAL A 14 -20.56 -25.76 -25.10
CA VAL A 14 -20.64 -26.23 -23.71
C VAL A 14 -20.90 -27.73 -23.66
N GLU A 15 -21.87 -28.21 -24.43
CA GLU A 15 -22.21 -29.63 -24.49
C GLU A 15 -21.04 -30.49 -25.02
N ALA A 16 -20.32 -29.98 -26.02
CA ALA A 16 -19.12 -30.63 -26.53
C ALA A 16 -18.05 -30.77 -25.45
N GLN A 17 -17.76 -29.72 -24.67
CA GLN A 17 -16.80 -29.81 -23.57
C GLN A 17 -17.25 -30.79 -22.48
N ARG A 18 -18.53 -30.75 -22.09
CA ARG A 18 -19.09 -31.67 -21.09
C ARG A 18 -18.94 -33.13 -21.54
N THR A 19 -19.29 -33.41 -22.80
CA THR A 19 -19.16 -34.74 -23.39
C THR A 19 -17.70 -35.20 -23.42
N LEU A 20 -16.78 -34.33 -23.85
CA LEU A 20 -15.34 -34.64 -23.90
C LEU A 20 -14.75 -34.89 -22.51
N SER A 21 -15.17 -34.12 -21.50
CA SER A 21 -14.74 -34.28 -20.11
C SER A 21 -15.30 -35.52 -19.44
N ALA A 22 -16.53 -35.93 -19.77
CA ALA A 22 -17.16 -37.13 -19.22
C ALA A 22 -16.68 -38.43 -19.90
N HIS A 23 -16.14 -38.37 -21.11
CA HIS A 23 -15.71 -39.54 -21.86
C HIS A 23 -14.43 -40.18 -21.29
N GLN A 24 -14.41 -41.50 -21.16
CA GLN A 24 -13.23 -42.26 -20.75
C GLN A 24 -12.38 -42.61 -21.98
N TRP A 25 -11.25 -41.92 -22.13
CA TRP A 25 -10.32 -42.16 -23.23
C TRP A 25 -9.33 -43.28 -22.89
N PRO A 26 -8.86 -44.07 -23.86
CA PRO A 26 -7.87 -45.12 -23.64
C PRO A 26 -6.55 -44.57 -23.07
N GLY A 27 -5.92 -45.32 -22.15
CA GLY A 27 -4.56 -45.05 -21.66
C GLY A 27 -4.40 -43.78 -20.82
N ASP A 28 -5.40 -43.44 -19.99
CA ASP A 28 -5.44 -42.23 -19.14
C ASP A 28 -5.31 -40.90 -19.91
N ALA A 29 -5.50 -40.92 -21.23
CA ALA A 29 -5.42 -39.73 -22.06
C ALA A 29 -6.52 -38.71 -21.68
N LYS A 30 -6.17 -37.42 -21.66
CA LYS A 30 -7.13 -36.33 -21.47
C LYS A 30 -7.23 -35.51 -22.75
N VAL A 31 -8.33 -35.67 -23.49
CA VAL A 31 -8.58 -34.87 -24.70
C VAL A 31 -9.11 -33.50 -24.29
N ARG A 32 -8.36 -32.44 -24.61
CA ARG A 32 -8.74 -31.05 -24.32
C ARG A 32 -8.87 -30.26 -25.61
N VAL A 33 -10.10 -29.95 -26.00
CA VAL A 33 -10.41 -29.20 -27.21
C VAL A 33 -10.56 -27.72 -26.86
N ARG A 34 -10.02 -26.82 -27.67
CA ARG A 34 -10.27 -25.38 -27.56
C ARG A 34 -11.35 -24.97 -28.55
N ILE A 35 -12.24 -24.08 -28.15
CA ILE A 35 -13.39 -23.66 -28.94
C ILE A 35 -13.41 -22.13 -29.01
N GLY A 36 -13.51 -21.57 -30.20
CA GLY A 36 -13.70 -20.13 -30.43
C GLY A 36 -14.94 -19.88 -31.27
N ILE A 37 -15.79 -18.97 -30.80
CA ILE A 37 -17.08 -18.66 -31.42
C ILE A 37 -17.11 -17.17 -31.76
N HIS A 38 -17.49 -16.86 -32.99
CA HIS A 38 -17.68 -15.52 -33.48
C HIS A 38 -18.97 -15.44 -34.28
N THR A 39 -19.69 -14.33 -34.13
CA THR A 39 -20.87 -14.01 -34.91
C THR A 39 -20.55 -12.84 -35.82
N GLY A 40 -20.77 -13.02 -37.11
CA GLY A 40 -20.58 -12.01 -38.14
C GLY A 40 -21.23 -12.47 -39.44
N GLU A 41 -21.20 -11.61 -40.46
CA GLU A 41 -21.74 -11.92 -41.78
C GLU A 41 -20.73 -12.75 -42.58
N PRO A 42 -21.03 -14.02 -42.92
CA PRO A 42 -20.10 -14.84 -43.68
C PRO A 42 -20.29 -14.61 -45.18
N VAL A 43 -19.21 -14.79 -45.94
CA VAL A 43 -19.32 -14.99 -47.40
C VAL A 43 -19.58 -16.47 -47.62
N VAL A 44 -20.72 -16.81 -48.22
CA VAL A 44 -21.12 -18.20 -48.48
C VAL A 44 -20.47 -18.64 -49.79
N GLY A 45 -19.50 -19.54 -49.69
CA GLY A 45 -18.93 -20.24 -50.84
C GLY A 45 -19.73 -21.49 -51.22
N PRO A 46 -19.35 -22.20 -52.30
CA PRO A 46 -20.10 -23.35 -52.81
C PRO A 46 -20.28 -24.49 -51.79
N ASP A 47 -19.24 -24.77 -50.99
CA ASP A 47 -19.22 -25.88 -50.01
C ASP A 47 -18.76 -25.43 -48.60
N SER A 48 -18.47 -24.14 -48.39
CA SER A 48 -17.96 -23.64 -47.11
C SER A 48 -18.21 -22.15 -46.89
N TYR A 49 -18.16 -21.73 -45.62
CA TYR A 49 -18.12 -20.32 -45.26
C TYR A 49 -16.68 -19.80 -45.37
N VAL A 50 -16.51 -18.65 -46.01
CA VAL A 50 -15.22 -17.99 -46.17
C VAL A 50 -15.32 -16.51 -45.76
N GLY A 51 -14.17 -15.85 -45.61
CA GLY A 51 -14.10 -14.43 -45.30
C GLY A 51 -13.85 -14.10 -43.83
N LEU A 52 -13.86 -12.80 -43.52
CA LEU A 52 -13.33 -12.23 -42.28
C LEU A 52 -13.96 -12.81 -41.01
N GLY A 53 -15.27 -13.11 -41.01
CA GLY A 53 -15.94 -13.72 -39.86
C GLY A 53 -15.38 -15.11 -39.51
N VAL A 54 -15.05 -15.92 -40.53
CA VAL A 54 -14.48 -17.26 -40.34
C VAL A 54 -13.04 -17.18 -39.83
N HIS A 55 -12.25 -16.27 -40.40
CA HIS A 55 -10.90 -15.99 -39.90
C HIS A 55 -10.92 -15.49 -38.46
N ARG A 56 -11.88 -14.62 -38.09
CA ARG A 56 -12.00 -14.12 -36.72
C ARG A 56 -12.38 -15.22 -35.73
N ALA A 57 -13.34 -16.09 -36.07
CA ALA A 57 -13.67 -17.27 -35.27
C ALA A 57 -12.45 -18.17 -35.04
N ALA A 58 -11.68 -18.43 -36.10
CA ALA A 58 -10.47 -19.24 -36.02
C ALA A 58 -9.38 -18.59 -35.15
N ARG A 59 -9.24 -17.26 -35.18
CA ARG A 59 -8.27 -16.52 -34.37
C ARG A 59 -8.65 -16.45 -32.90
N ILE A 60 -9.93 -16.29 -32.59
CA ILE A 60 -10.44 -16.41 -31.22
C ILE A 60 -10.19 -17.83 -30.69
N CYS A 61 -10.47 -18.86 -31.49
CA CYS A 61 -10.17 -20.25 -31.13
C CYS A 61 -8.67 -20.47 -30.87
N ALA A 62 -7.81 -19.93 -31.73
CA ALA A 62 -6.37 -20.08 -31.61
C ALA A 62 -5.78 -19.42 -30.34
N ALA A 63 -6.41 -18.35 -29.84
CA ALA A 63 -6.00 -17.67 -28.61
C ALA A 63 -6.28 -18.48 -27.34
N GLY A 64 -7.24 -19.41 -27.38
CA GLY A 64 -7.66 -20.21 -26.23
C GLY A 64 -6.76 -21.39 -25.89
N SER A 65 -6.87 -21.81 -24.63
CA SER A 65 -6.27 -23.04 -24.08
C SER A 65 -7.16 -24.26 -24.29
N GLY A 66 -6.59 -25.47 -24.22
CA GLY A 66 -7.38 -26.70 -24.33
C GLY A 66 -8.40 -26.81 -23.18
N GLY A 67 -9.66 -27.08 -23.51
CA GLY A 67 -10.81 -27.08 -22.60
C GLY A 67 -11.54 -25.74 -22.53
N GLN A 68 -10.97 -24.66 -23.09
CA GLN A 68 -11.53 -23.31 -23.01
C GLN A 68 -12.49 -23.03 -24.17
N ILE A 69 -13.57 -22.31 -23.87
CA ILE A 69 -14.51 -21.77 -24.85
C ILE A 69 -14.45 -20.24 -24.81
N LEU A 70 -14.16 -19.62 -25.94
CA LEU A 70 -14.03 -18.17 -26.09
C LEU A 70 -15.05 -17.62 -27.08
N VAL A 71 -15.60 -16.45 -26.78
CA VAL A 71 -16.57 -15.75 -27.64
C VAL A 71 -16.13 -14.32 -27.92
N SER A 72 -16.46 -13.84 -29.12
CA SER A 72 -16.24 -12.45 -29.55
C SER A 72 -17.21 -11.47 -28.88
N ARG A 73 -16.92 -10.17 -28.94
CA ARG A 73 -17.88 -9.12 -28.49
C ARG A 73 -19.22 -9.23 -29.19
N ALA A 74 -19.22 -9.40 -30.51
CA ALA A 74 -20.45 -9.54 -31.30
C ALA A 74 -21.33 -10.72 -30.82
N THR A 75 -20.71 -11.85 -30.46
CA THR A 75 -21.44 -13.02 -29.94
C THR A 75 -21.98 -12.74 -28.54
N ARG A 76 -21.20 -12.07 -27.69
CA ARG A 76 -21.62 -11.66 -26.35
C ARG A 76 -22.84 -10.73 -26.37
N GLU A 77 -22.87 -9.75 -27.27
CA GLU A 77 -24.01 -8.83 -27.35
C GLU A 77 -25.30 -9.56 -27.73
N LEU A 78 -25.25 -10.51 -28.66
CA LEU A 78 -26.42 -11.33 -29.01
C LEU A 78 -26.87 -12.26 -27.88
N LEU A 79 -25.94 -12.77 -27.07
CA LEU A 79 -26.26 -13.59 -25.89
C LEU A 79 -26.83 -12.76 -24.73
N ARG A 80 -26.62 -11.44 -24.72
CA ARG A 80 -27.27 -10.55 -23.75
C ARG A 80 -28.78 -10.54 -23.94
N ASP A 81 -29.22 -10.60 -25.20
CA ASP A 81 -30.63 -10.56 -25.56
C ASP A 81 -31.30 -11.95 -25.57
N ASP A 82 -30.52 -13.03 -25.62
CA ASP A 82 -30.98 -14.44 -25.54
C ASP A 82 -30.01 -15.30 -24.68
N PRO A 83 -30.07 -15.18 -23.34
CA PRO A 83 -29.12 -15.82 -22.43
C PRO A 83 -29.37 -17.33 -22.24
N LEU A 84 -28.31 -18.03 -21.81
CA LEU A 84 -28.34 -19.44 -21.40
C LEU A 84 -28.29 -19.51 -19.87
N ALA A 85 -29.23 -20.25 -19.25
CA ALA A 85 -29.44 -20.23 -17.79
C ALA A 85 -28.23 -20.72 -16.96
N ASP A 86 -27.43 -21.64 -17.50
CA ASP A 86 -26.28 -22.26 -16.84
C ASP A 86 -24.92 -21.75 -17.34
N VAL A 87 -24.93 -20.62 -18.06
CA VAL A 87 -23.75 -20.03 -18.69
C VAL A 87 -23.60 -18.56 -18.30
N ARG A 88 -22.42 -18.21 -17.81
CA ARG A 88 -21.99 -16.82 -17.60
C ARG A 88 -20.79 -16.49 -18.49
N LEU A 89 -20.63 -15.23 -18.85
CA LEU A 89 -19.50 -14.75 -19.65
C LEU A 89 -18.54 -13.97 -18.74
N ARG A 90 -17.30 -14.45 -18.62
CA ARG A 90 -16.21 -13.72 -17.96
C ARG A 90 -15.48 -12.88 -18.98
N ASP A 91 -15.42 -11.56 -18.76
CA ASP A 91 -14.68 -10.65 -19.62
C ASP A 91 -13.17 -10.88 -19.46
N LEU A 92 -12.48 -11.10 -20.58
CA LEU A 92 -11.03 -11.26 -20.62
C LEU A 92 -10.34 -10.01 -21.22
N GLY A 93 -11.07 -8.92 -21.37
CA GLY A 93 -10.56 -7.64 -21.84
C GLY A 93 -10.34 -7.58 -23.35
N GLU A 94 -9.71 -6.49 -23.78
CA GLU A 94 -9.38 -6.24 -25.18
C GLU A 94 -8.10 -6.98 -25.59
N GLN A 95 -8.19 -7.71 -26.69
CA GLN A 95 -7.16 -8.63 -27.14
C GLN A 95 -6.80 -8.36 -28.60
N ARG A 96 -5.51 -8.25 -28.89
CA ARG A 96 -5.04 -8.15 -30.28
C ARG A 96 -5.03 -9.55 -30.90
N LEU A 97 -5.87 -9.79 -31.91
CA LEU A 97 -5.90 -11.07 -32.61
C LEU A 97 -4.91 -11.06 -33.78
N LYS A 98 -4.21 -12.18 -34.02
CA LYS A 98 -3.27 -12.31 -35.15
C LYS A 98 -4.00 -12.04 -36.48
N ASP A 99 -3.39 -11.22 -37.34
CA ASP A 99 -3.88 -10.83 -38.68
C ASP A 99 -5.13 -9.90 -38.66
N PHE A 100 -5.43 -9.24 -37.53
CA PHE A 100 -6.47 -8.20 -37.42
C PHE A 100 -5.87 -6.88 -36.90
N GLU A 101 -6.20 -5.76 -37.55
CA GLU A 101 -5.64 -4.44 -37.20
C GLU A 101 -6.28 -3.82 -35.94
N GLY A 102 -7.45 -4.32 -35.50
CA GLY A 102 -8.17 -3.83 -34.32
C GLY A 102 -8.11 -4.75 -33.10
N LEU A 103 -8.38 -4.18 -31.92
CA LEU A 103 -8.58 -4.94 -30.68
C LEU A 103 -9.94 -5.65 -30.71
N GLU A 104 -9.96 -6.92 -30.32
CA GLU A 104 -11.18 -7.71 -30.10
C GLU A 104 -11.37 -7.90 -28.61
N ARG A 105 -12.51 -7.49 -28.06
CA ARG A 105 -12.86 -7.84 -26.68
C ARG A 105 -13.34 -9.28 -26.61
N VAL A 106 -12.63 -10.11 -25.86
CA VAL A 106 -12.87 -11.56 -25.79
C VAL A 106 -13.47 -11.93 -24.45
N PHE A 107 -14.42 -12.85 -24.45
CA PHE A 107 -15.08 -13.34 -23.24
C PHE A 107 -14.92 -14.86 -23.15
N GLN A 108 -14.72 -15.38 -21.95
CA GLN A 108 -14.76 -16.81 -21.67
C GLN A 108 -16.18 -17.24 -21.30
N VAL A 109 -16.63 -18.33 -21.90
CA VAL A 109 -17.85 -19.03 -21.47
C VAL A 109 -17.52 -19.82 -20.22
N VAL A 110 -18.24 -19.54 -19.14
CA VAL A 110 -18.16 -20.30 -17.90
C VAL A 110 -19.49 -21.00 -17.68
N ALA A 111 -19.44 -22.32 -17.61
CA ALA A 111 -20.62 -23.16 -17.45
C ALA A 111 -20.39 -24.16 -16.32
N VAL A 112 -21.46 -24.50 -15.61
CA VAL A 112 -21.41 -25.44 -14.48
C VAL A 112 -20.83 -26.78 -14.92
N GLY A 113 -19.88 -27.30 -14.15
CA GLY A 113 -19.23 -28.60 -14.38
C GLY A 113 -18.03 -28.56 -15.34
N LEU A 114 -17.63 -27.38 -15.83
CA LEU A 114 -16.44 -27.20 -16.66
C LEU A 114 -15.33 -26.46 -15.91
N GLN A 115 -14.07 -26.67 -16.32
CA GLN A 115 -12.93 -25.93 -15.81
C GLN A 115 -13.12 -24.42 -16.04
N GLU A 116 -12.98 -23.61 -15.00
CA GLU A 116 -13.19 -22.16 -15.08
C GLU A 116 -11.90 -21.35 -15.21
N GLU A 117 -10.76 -21.92 -14.81
CA GLU A 117 -9.48 -21.21 -14.78
C GLU A 117 -8.58 -21.70 -15.90
N PHE A 118 -8.04 -20.77 -16.67
CA PHE A 118 -7.14 -21.06 -17.78
C PHE A 118 -5.96 -20.08 -17.76
N PRO A 119 -4.80 -20.48 -18.31
CA PRO A 119 -3.71 -19.55 -18.56
C PRO A 119 -4.16 -18.36 -19.42
N ALA A 120 -3.40 -17.26 -19.34
CA ALA A 120 -3.64 -16.07 -20.16
C ALA A 120 -3.78 -16.41 -21.65
N LEU A 121 -4.60 -15.62 -22.37
CA LEU A 121 -4.86 -15.84 -23.77
C LEU A 121 -3.58 -15.70 -24.61
N LYS A 122 -3.45 -16.57 -25.62
CA LYS A 122 -2.34 -16.57 -26.57
C LYS A 122 -2.59 -15.50 -27.65
N THR A 123 -2.59 -14.23 -27.28
CA THR A 123 -2.93 -13.10 -28.18
C THR A 123 -1.69 -12.38 -28.70
N ALA A 124 -1.84 -11.55 -29.73
CA ALA A 124 -0.75 -10.84 -30.38
C ALA A 124 -0.11 -9.75 -29.49
N ALA A 125 -0.71 -9.40 -28.34
CA ALA A 125 -0.04 -8.61 -27.32
C ALA A 125 1.17 -9.37 -26.72
N ALA A 126 1.13 -10.71 -26.65
CA ALA A 126 2.29 -11.55 -26.33
C ALA A 126 3.30 -11.66 -27.49
N ARG A 127 3.02 -11.05 -28.66
CA ARG A 127 3.94 -10.92 -29.80
C ARG A 127 4.53 -9.52 -29.96
N GLU A 128 3.97 -8.49 -29.33
CA GLU A 128 4.45 -7.10 -29.45
C GLU A 128 5.45 -6.70 -28.35
N SER A 129 5.64 -7.54 -27.33
CA SER A 129 6.92 -7.64 -26.62
C SER A 129 7.87 -8.47 -27.49
N GLY A 130 8.42 -7.85 -28.54
CA GLY A 130 8.99 -8.54 -29.69
C GLY A 130 9.92 -9.72 -29.38
N ILE A 131 9.56 -10.91 -29.85
CA ILE A 131 10.53 -11.97 -30.21
C ILE A 131 10.00 -12.69 -31.47
N GLY A 132 10.08 -11.99 -32.61
CA GLY A 132 10.79 -12.59 -33.73
C GLY A 132 12.26 -12.26 -33.50
N GLY A 133 13.02 -13.18 -32.89
CA GLY A 133 14.34 -12.89 -32.35
C GLY A 133 14.86 -13.96 -31.38
N TRP A 134 16.04 -13.70 -30.84
CA TRP A 134 16.69 -14.56 -29.86
C TRP A 134 16.08 -14.43 -28.47
N ASP A 135 15.83 -15.56 -27.79
CA ASP A 135 15.39 -15.66 -26.40
C ASP A 135 16.37 -16.54 -25.62
N PHE A 136 17.08 -15.95 -24.67
CA PHE A 136 18.07 -16.59 -23.83
C PHE A 136 17.50 -16.78 -22.43
N ARG A 137 17.64 -18.00 -21.91
CA ARG A 137 17.04 -18.36 -20.63
C ARG A 137 18.03 -19.03 -19.70
N ILE A 138 18.25 -18.41 -18.54
CA ILE A 138 19.20 -18.86 -17.50
C ILE A 138 18.55 -19.02 -16.12
N LEU A 139 17.29 -18.63 -15.94
CA LEU A 139 16.49 -18.87 -14.72
C LEU A 139 15.97 -20.32 -14.67
N GLY A 140 16.87 -21.27 -14.93
CA GLY A 140 16.63 -22.69 -15.12
C GLY A 140 17.83 -23.31 -15.85
N PRO A 141 17.69 -24.51 -16.43
CA PRO A 141 18.65 -25.01 -17.42
C PRO A 141 18.86 -24.00 -18.56
N LEU A 142 20.10 -23.86 -19.04
CA LEU A 142 20.44 -22.94 -20.12
C LEU A 142 19.73 -23.35 -21.40
N GLU A 143 18.87 -22.47 -21.89
CA GLU A 143 18.10 -22.63 -23.13
C GLU A 143 18.27 -21.39 -24.00
N VAL A 144 18.45 -21.61 -25.30
CA VAL A 144 18.47 -20.56 -26.32
C VAL A 144 17.42 -20.89 -27.35
N LEU A 145 16.51 -19.96 -27.61
CA LEU A 145 15.50 -20.09 -28.63
C LEU A 145 15.71 -19.02 -29.70
N HIS A 146 15.37 -19.37 -30.92
CA HIS A 146 15.21 -18.43 -32.03
C HIS A 146 13.78 -18.58 -32.55
N ASP A 147 12.99 -17.51 -32.48
CA ASP A 147 11.57 -17.53 -32.84
C ASP A 147 10.76 -18.64 -32.12
N GLY A 148 11.16 -18.92 -30.86
CA GLY A 148 10.56 -19.95 -30.03
C GLY A 148 11.04 -21.39 -30.32
N VAL A 149 11.96 -21.58 -31.28
CA VAL A 149 12.55 -22.89 -31.60
C VAL A 149 13.90 -23.05 -30.88
N PRO A 150 14.14 -24.15 -30.15
CA PRO A 150 15.42 -24.39 -29.49
C PRO A 150 16.59 -24.45 -30.45
N VAL A 151 17.65 -23.72 -30.13
CA VAL A 151 18.92 -23.72 -30.89
C VAL A 151 19.92 -24.66 -30.21
N PRO A 152 20.38 -25.71 -30.90
CA PRO A 152 21.33 -26.66 -30.33
C PRO A 152 22.70 -26.01 -30.12
N LEU A 153 23.22 -26.08 -28.90
CA LEU A 153 24.59 -25.68 -28.56
C LEU A 153 25.46 -26.92 -28.39
N ALA A 154 26.61 -26.96 -29.06
CA ALA A 154 27.50 -28.10 -29.12
C ALA A 154 28.47 -28.15 -27.92
N GLY A 155 28.31 -29.15 -27.06
CA GLY A 155 29.28 -29.46 -26.01
C GLY A 155 29.22 -28.55 -24.78
N GLN A 156 29.61 -29.13 -23.63
CA GLN A 156 29.46 -28.50 -22.31
C GLN A 156 30.27 -27.20 -22.16
N LYS A 157 31.50 -27.13 -22.71
CA LYS A 157 32.33 -25.92 -22.63
C LYS A 157 31.82 -24.76 -23.49
N GLN A 158 31.18 -25.02 -24.63
CA GLN A 158 30.53 -23.97 -25.42
C GLN A 158 29.32 -23.40 -24.67
N ARG A 159 28.49 -24.28 -24.09
CA ARG A 159 27.35 -23.87 -23.26
C ARG A 159 27.82 -23.07 -22.03
N ALA A 160 28.90 -23.49 -21.38
CA ALA A 160 29.49 -22.77 -20.24
C ALA A 160 30.01 -21.37 -20.62
N LEU A 161 30.67 -21.24 -21.79
CA LEU A 161 31.10 -19.94 -22.30
C LEU A 161 29.92 -19.00 -22.51
N LEU A 162 28.82 -19.49 -23.09
CA LEU A 162 27.62 -18.68 -23.27
C LEU A 162 27.00 -18.28 -21.92
N ALA A 163 26.88 -19.21 -20.97
CA ALA A 163 26.38 -18.92 -19.63
C ALA A 163 27.21 -17.83 -18.93
N LEU A 164 28.54 -17.93 -18.98
CA LEU A 164 29.48 -16.92 -18.45
C LEU A 164 29.22 -15.52 -19.03
N LEU A 165 29.01 -15.44 -20.33
CA LEU A 165 28.75 -14.19 -21.03
C LEU A 165 27.34 -13.64 -20.75
N LEU A 166 26.33 -14.49 -20.59
CA LEU A 166 24.97 -14.08 -20.24
C LEU A 166 24.89 -13.52 -18.81
N VAL A 167 25.66 -14.09 -17.89
CA VAL A 167 25.80 -13.62 -16.50
C VAL A 167 26.55 -12.28 -16.41
N ARG A 168 27.30 -11.92 -17.46
CA ARG A 168 28.01 -10.65 -17.64
C ARG A 168 27.54 -9.96 -18.91
N ILE A 169 26.23 -10.00 -19.15
CA ILE A 169 25.60 -9.41 -20.33
C ILE A 169 26.06 -7.96 -20.50
N ASN A 170 26.37 -7.56 -21.74
CA ASN A 170 26.82 -6.21 -22.09
C ASN A 170 28.18 -5.77 -21.53
N ASP A 171 28.85 -6.57 -20.71
CA ASP A 171 30.22 -6.34 -20.26
C ASP A 171 31.24 -7.01 -21.17
N VAL A 172 32.43 -6.42 -21.26
CA VAL A 172 33.58 -7.04 -21.94
C VAL A 172 34.27 -7.98 -20.96
N VAL A 173 34.25 -9.27 -21.22
CA VAL A 173 34.97 -10.28 -20.42
C VAL A 173 36.31 -10.57 -21.07
N PRO A 174 37.45 -10.34 -20.38
CA PRO A 174 38.79 -10.61 -20.93
C PRO A 174 38.96 -12.08 -21.35
N ALA A 175 39.68 -12.32 -22.45
CA ALA A 175 39.88 -13.68 -22.97
C ALA A 175 40.61 -14.60 -21.97
N GLU A 176 41.62 -14.06 -21.26
CA GLU A 176 42.34 -14.79 -20.21
C GLU A 176 41.41 -15.19 -19.07
N ARG A 177 40.51 -14.30 -18.65
CA ARG A 177 39.52 -14.60 -17.61
C ARG A 177 38.53 -15.68 -18.05
N LEU A 178 38.08 -15.66 -19.30
CA LEU A 178 37.24 -16.73 -19.85
C LEU A 178 37.98 -18.07 -19.86
N ILE A 179 39.29 -18.08 -20.14
CA ILE A 179 40.10 -19.30 -20.07
C ILE A 179 40.17 -19.83 -18.64
N GLU A 180 40.49 -18.98 -17.68
CA GLU A 180 40.52 -19.36 -16.26
C GLU A 180 39.19 -19.96 -15.80
N LEU A 181 38.06 -19.33 -16.14
CA LEU A 181 36.74 -19.78 -15.70
C LEU A 181 36.29 -21.06 -16.40
N LEU A 182 36.72 -21.30 -17.64
CA LEU A 182 36.35 -22.50 -18.39
C LEU A 182 37.23 -23.71 -18.07
N TRP A 183 38.51 -23.53 -17.75
CA TRP A 183 39.45 -24.64 -17.54
C TRP A 183 40.02 -24.72 -16.11
N GLY A 184 39.72 -23.76 -15.25
CA GLY A 184 40.22 -23.72 -13.86
C GLY A 184 41.73 -23.49 -13.80
N GLU A 185 42.39 -24.11 -12.82
CA GLU A 185 43.80 -23.92 -12.50
C GLU A 185 44.77 -24.56 -13.51
N SER A 186 44.29 -25.38 -14.45
CA SER A 186 45.14 -26.13 -15.40
C SER A 186 44.63 -26.03 -16.84
N PRO A 187 44.67 -24.82 -17.46
CA PRO A 187 44.29 -24.65 -18.86
C PRO A 187 45.27 -25.38 -19.80
N PRO A 188 44.77 -26.09 -20.84
CA PRO A 188 45.64 -26.70 -21.84
C PRO A 188 46.37 -25.63 -22.65
N ARG A 189 47.53 -25.97 -23.23
CA ARG A 189 48.27 -25.08 -24.14
C ARG A 189 47.45 -24.56 -25.33
N THR A 190 46.38 -25.29 -25.69
CA THR A 190 45.45 -24.97 -26.78
C THR A 190 44.22 -24.17 -26.33
N ALA A 191 44.15 -23.70 -25.07
CA ALA A 191 42.96 -23.05 -24.52
C ALA A 191 42.56 -21.79 -25.30
N ALA A 192 43.52 -20.94 -25.69
CA ALA A 192 43.24 -19.74 -26.47
C ALA A 192 42.62 -20.06 -27.84
N THR A 193 43.17 -21.05 -28.56
CA THR A 193 42.63 -21.52 -29.84
C THR A 193 41.26 -22.17 -29.66
N SER A 194 41.06 -22.93 -28.58
CA SER A 194 39.78 -23.56 -28.25
C SER A 194 38.69 -22.52 -27.94
N LEU A 195 39.04 -21.46 -27.21
CA LEU A 195 38.14 -20.34 -26.94
C LEU A 195 37.71 -19.65 -28.24
N GLN A 196 38.63 -19.37 -29.16
CA GLN A 196 38.30 -18.81 -30.47
C GLN A 196 37.35 -19.72 -31.27
N ASN A 197 37.57 -21.03 -31.22
CA ASN A 197 36.68 -22.00 -31.85
C ASN A 197 35.27 -21.98 -31.24
N PHE A 198 35.14 -21.95 -29.91
CA PHE A 198 33.84 -21.85 -29.24
C PHE A 198 33.13 -20.54 -29.56
N VAL A 199 33.84 -19.41 -29.61
CA VAL A 199 33.29 -18.11 -30.05
C VAL A 199 32.80 -18.18 -31.50
N SER A 200 33.57 -18.80 -32.40
CA SER A 200 33.17 -18.97 -33.80
C SER A 200 31.90 -19.83 -33.92
N GLN A 201 31.81 -20.92 -33.16
CA GLN A 201 30.61 -21.77 -33.13
C GLN A 201 29.41 -21.06 -32.52
N LEU A 202 29.60 -20.27 -31.46
CA LEU A 202 28.52 -19.47 -30.88
C LEU A 202 28.00 -18.44 -31.88
N ARG A 203 28.88 -17.70 -32.58
CA ARG A 203 28.47 -16.76 -33.63
C ARG A 203 27.63 -17.40 -34.74
N LYS A 204 27.96 -18.64 -35.11
CA LYS A 204 27.13 -19.40 -36.07
C LYS A 204 25.77 -19.76 -35.48
N ALA A 205 25.71 -20.02 -34.18
CA ALA A 205 24.50 -20.45 -33.49
C ALA A 205 23.57 -19.29 -33.12
N ILE A 206 24.09 -18.11 -32.74
CA ILE A 206 23.29 -16.99 -32.19
C ILE A 206 23.39 -15.68 -32.99
N GLY A 207 24.05 -15.72 -34.15
CA GLY A 207 24.32 -14.55 -34.98
C GLY A 207 25.67 -13.88 -34.65
N PRO A 208 26.43 -13.44 -35.68
CA PRO A 208 27.73 -12.80 -35.48
C PRO A 208 27.64 -11.43 -34.79
N GLU A 209 26.50 -10.74 -34.91
CA GLU A 209 26.21 -9.43 -34.32
C GLU A 209 25.97 -9.44 -32.81
N ALA A 210 25.60 -10.60 -32.24
CA ALA A 210 25.34 -10.73 -30.80
C ALA A 210 26.63 -10.89 -29.98
N LEU A 211 27.66 -11.56 -30.53
CA LEU A 211 28.92 -11.85 -29.84
C LEU A 211 30.09 -11.08 -30.45
N GLU A 212 30.38 -9.92 -29.88
CA GLU A 212 31.41 -8.99 -30.35
C GLU A 212 32.79 -9.35 -29.81
N THR A 213 33.82 -9.23 -30.65
CA THR A 213 35.20 -9.19 -30.19
C THR A 213 35.55 -7.76 -29.86
N ARG A 214 35.80 -7.47 -28.58
CA ARG A 214 36.16 -6.15 -28.09
C ARG A 214 37.32 -6.29 -27.13
N ALA A 215 38.48 -5.76 -27.49
CA ALA A 215 39.69 -5.89 -26.68
C ALA A 215 39.44 -5.44 -25.22
N PRO A 216 39.91 -6.20 -24.21
CA PRO A 216 40.79 -7.38 -24.30
C PRO A 216 40.08 -8.75 -24.39
N GLY A 217 38.80 -8.80 -24.82
CA GLY A 217 38.09 -10.08 -24.92
C GLY A 217 36.80 -10.04 -25.74
N TYR A 218 35.71 -10.52 -25.13
CA TYR A 218 34.43 -10.71 -25.82
C TYR A 218 33.28 -10.10 -25.03
N ARG A 219 32.28 -9.58 -25.74
CA ARG A 219 31.05 -9.03 -25.17
C ARG A 219 29.86 -9.66 -25.86
N LEU A 220 28.89 -10.11 -25.07
CA LEU A 220 27.58 -10.52 -25.57
C LEU A 220 26.63 -9.34 -25.44
N ARG A 221 26.12 -8.84 -26.58
CA ARG A 221 25.19 -7.72 -26.66
C ARG A 221 23.79 -8.25 -26.94
N LEU A 222 22.90 -8.08 -25.97
CA LEU A 222 21.47 -8.38 -26.11
C LEU A 222 20.65 -7.20 -25.61
N GLU A 223 19.46 -7.04 -26.18
CA GLU A 223 18.41 -6.19 -25.66
C GLU A 223 17.83 -6.79 -24.36
N PRO A 224 17.36 -5.98 -23.39
CA PRO A 224 16.86 -6.46 -22.11
C PRO A 224 15.75 -7.51 -22.22
N GLU A 225 14.92 -7.45 -23.26
CA GLU A 225 13.79 -8.36 -23.49
C GLU A 225 14.22 -9.75 -23.96
N GLN A 226 15.47 -9.90 -24.42
CA GLN A 226 16.00 -11.15 -24.95
C GLN A 226 16.56 -12.09 -23.87
N LEU A 227 16.69 -11.63 -22.62
CA LEU A 227 17.18 -12.44 -21.50
C LEU A 227 16.11 -12.53 -20.41
N ASP A 228 15.79 -13.75 -19.95
CA ASP A 228 14.84 -13.97 -18.85
C ASP A 228 15.26 -13.27 -17.55
N LEU A 229 16.55 -13.30 -17.19
CA LEU A 229 17.08 -12.57 -16.03
C LEU A 229 16.85 -11.06 -16.14
N SER A 230 17.13 -10.44 -17.29
CA SER A 230 16.93 -9.00 -17.47
C SER A 230 15.45 -8.61 -17.41
N ARG A 231 14.56 -9.44 -17.98
CA ARG A 231 13.10 -9.28 -17.82
C ARG A 231 12.66 -9.40 -16.37
N PHE A 232 13.16 -10.41 -15.65
CA PHE A 232 12.88 -10.61 -14.23
C PHE A 232 13.29 -9.39 -13.40
N GLU A 233 14.52 -8.91 -13.55
CA GLU A 233 15.03 -7.75 -12.79
C GLU A 233 14.25 -6.46 -13.12
N ARG A 234 13.83 -6.29 -14.38
CA ARG A 234 12.96 -5.17 -14.79
C ARG A 234 11.59 -5.23 -14.13
N LEU A 235 10.93 -6.39 -14.15
CA LEU A 235 9.61 -6.58 -13.53
C LEU A 235 9.67 -6.37 -12.01
N VAL A 236 10.68 -6.93 -11.33
CA VAL A 236 10.91 -6.70 -9.90
C VAL A 236 11.12 -5.21 -9.59
N ARG A 237 11.86 -4.50 -10.45
CA ARG A 237 12.06 -3.04 -10.28
C ARG A 237 10.77 -2.26 -10.42
N GLN A 238 9.98 -2.54 -11.46
CA GLN A 238 8.69 -1.89 -11.69
C GLN A 238 7.70 -2.14 -10.54
N ALA A 239 7.70 -3.36 -10.00
CA ALA A 239 6.82 -3.74 -8.90
C ALA A 239 7.06 -2.93 -7.61
N ARG A 240 8.26 -2.41 -7.37
CA ARG A 240 8.60 -1.63 -6.16
C ARG A 240 7.87 -0.30 -6.07
N GLU A 241 7.52 0.29 -7.20
CA GLU A 241 6.87 1.61 -7.30
C GLU A 241 5.37 1.49 -7.59
N SER A 242 4.84 0.26 -7.64
CA SER A 242 3.47 -0.05 -8.02
C SER A 242 2.55 -0.20 -6.81
N ASP A 243 1.25 0.01 -7.01
CA ASP A 243 0.22 -0.32 -6.02
C ASP A 243 0.19 -1.83 -5.73
N PRO A 244 -0.47 -2.30 -4.64
CA PRO A 244 -0.46 -3.71 -4.26
C PRO A 244 -0.99 -4.66 -5.35
N VAL A 245 -1.99 -4.26 -6.15
CA VAL A 245 -2.57 -5.09 -7.21
C VAL A 245 -1.56 -5.30 -8.32
N GLU A 246 -0.99 -4.20 -8.80
CA GLU A 246 -0.02 -4.23 -9.89
C GLU A 246 1.32 -4.83 -9.46
N ARG A 247 1.75 -4.58 -8.22
CA ARG A 247 2.94 -5.21 -7.62
C ARG A 247 2.79 -6.73 -7.55
N ALA A 248 1.66 -7.25 -7.06
CA ALA A 248 1.39 -8.68 -7.03
C ALA A 248 1.41 -9.29 -8.44
N ARG A 249 0.78 -8.61 -9.42
CA ARG A 249 0.76 -9.02 -10.82
C ARG A 249 2.16 -9.09 -11.43
N LEU A 250 2.94 -8.01 -11.31
CA LEU A 250 4.29 -7.89 -11.85
C LEU A 250 5.26 -8.90 -11.22
N LEU A 251 5.18 -9.12 -9.90
CA LEU A 251 6.02 -10.10 -9.22
C LEU A 251 5.61 -11.53 -9.58
N GLY A 252 4.31 -11.81 -9.76
CA GLY A 252 3.83 -13.08 -10.30
C GLY A 252 4.35 -13.34 -11.71
N GLU A 253 4.31 -12.33 -12.58
CA GLU A 253 4.88 -12.40 -13.94
C GLU A 253 6.39 -12.66 -13.90
N ALA A 254 7.13 -11.94 -13.03
CA ALA A 254 8.57 -12.14 -12.86
C ALA A 254 8.87 -13.58 -12.41
N LEU A 255 8.20 -14.06 -11.38
CA LEU A 255 8.42 -15.40 -10.83
C LEU A 255 8.05 -16.51 -11.83
N SER A 256 7.14 -16.26 -12.77
CA SER A 256 6.79 -17.21 -13.83
C SER A 256 7.93 -17.46 -14.85
N LEU A 257 8.94 -16.60 -14.89
CA LEU A 257 10.12 -16.77 -15.75
C LEU A 257 11.05 -17.88 -15.25
N TRP A 258 10.92 -18.28 -13.99
CA TRP A 258 11.74 -19.33 -13.38
C TRP A 258 11.27 -20.72 -13.79
N ARG A 259 12.20 -21.52 -14.32
CA ARG A 259 11.99 -22.90 -14.80
C ARG A 259 12.65 -23.95 -13.90
N GLY A 260 13.21 -23.54 -12.76
CA GLY A 260 13.92 -24.39 -11.80
C GLY A 260 15.14 -23.69 -11.21
N THR A 261 16.12 -24.49 -10.76
CA THR A 261 17.43 -23.97 -10.31
C THR A 261 18.11 -23.21 -11.45
N PRO A 262 18.54 -21.96 -11.24
CA PRO A 262 19.20 -21.16 -12.27
C PRO A 262 20.49 -21.85 -12.69
N LEU A 263 20.82 -21.81 -13.99
CA LEU A 263 22.02 -22.43 -14.55
C LEU A 263 22.21 -23.91 -14.12
N ALA A 264 21.13 -24.68 -14.01
CA ALA A 264 21.16 -26.06 -13.49
C ALA A 264 22.18 -26.97 -14.19
N ASP A 265 22.43 -26.77 -15.49
CA ASP A 265 23.45 -27.50 -16.27
C ASP A 265 24.89 -27.30 -15.74
N PHE A 266 25.11 -26.28 -14.91
CA PHE A 266 26.41 -25.84 -14.42
C PHE A 266 26.48 -25.77 -12.89
N ALA A 267 25.58 -26.45 -12.17
CA ALA A 267 25.52 -26.39 -10.70
C ALA A 267 26.85 -26.75 -10.00
N TYR A 268 27.68 -27.60 -10.64
CA TYR A 268 28.99 -28.01 -10.13
C TYR A 268 30.17 -27.18 -10.67
N GLU A 269 29.92 -26.22 -11.56
CA GLU A 269 30.98 -25.38 -12.13
C GLU A 269 31.26 -24.18 -11.21
N PRO A 270 32.53 -23.94 -10.79
CA PRO A 270 32.86 -22.89 -9.81
C PRO A 270 32.40 -21.48 -10.23
N PHE A 271 32.38 -21.19 -11.53
CA PHE A 271 31.96 -19.87 -12.02
C PHE A 271 30.46 -19.61 -11.81
N ALA A 272 29.64 -20.66 -11.78
CA ALA A 272 28.19 -20.56 -11.70
C ALA A 272 27.69 -20.53 -10.25
N GLN A 273 28.38 -21.18 -9.30
CA GLN A 273 27.90 -21.32 -7.91
C GLN A 273 27.54 -19.99 -7.23
N ASN A 274 28.40 -18.97 -7.36
CA ASN A 274 28.13 -17.65 -6.77
C ASN A 274 26.93 -16.97 -7.41
N GLU A 275 26.77 -17.13 -8.73
CA GLU A 275 25.66 -16.54 -9.47
C GLU A 275 24.35 -17.27 -9.17
N ILE A 276 24.38 -18.60 -9.09
CA ILE A 276 23.23 -19.43 -8.69
C ILE A 276 22.73 -18.97 -7.32
N ARG A 277 23.61 -18.83 -6.33
CA ARG A 277 23.26 -18.34 -5.01
C ARG A 277 22.64 -16.93 -5.07
N ARG A 278 23.27 -15.99 -5.80
CA ARG A 278 22.73 -14.62 -5.97
C ARG A 278 21.33 -14.64 -6.56
N LEU A 279 21.10 -15.47 -7.57
CA LEU A 279 19.83 -15.60 -8.26
C LEU A 279 18.76 -16.23 -7.36
N GLU A 280 19.10 -17.29 -6.62
CA GLU A 280 18.19 -17.91 -5.64
C GLU A 280 17.78 -16.91 -4.55
N GLU A 281 18.72 -16.14 -4.01
CA GLU A 281 18.44 -15.04 -3.06
C GLU A 281 17.46 -14.02 -3.65
N LEU A 282 17.67 -13.64 -4.91
CA LEU A 282 16.81 -12.69 -5.61
C LEU A 282 15.40 -13.27 -5.86
N ARG A 283 15.29 -14.56 -6.14
CA ARG A 283 14.02 -15.27 -6.27
C ARG A 283 13.24 -15.24 -4.96
N VAL A 284 13.89 -15.61 -3.86
CA VAL A 284 13.26 -15.65 -2.52
C VAL A 284 12.79 -14.26 -2.12
N ALA A 285 13.61 -13.22 -2.33
CA ALA A 285 13.20 -11.84 -2.06
C ALA A 285 11.98 -11.42 -2.89
N ALA A 286 11.89 -11.82 -4.16
CA ALA A 286 10.72 -11.53 -5.00
C ALA A 286 9.47 -12.30 -4.54
N ILE A 287 9.62 -13.52 -4.03
CA ILE A 287 8.53 -14.28 -3.40
C ILE A 287 8.03 -13.56 -2.14
N GLU A 288 8.94 -13.14 -1.26
CA GLU A 288 8.61 -12.39 -0.04
C GLU A 288 7.85 -11.09 -0.37
N GLU A 289 8.28 -10.35 -1.39
CA GLU A 289 7.58 -9.13 -1.83
C GLU A 289 6.22 -9.43 -2.46
N ARG A 290 6.08 -10.53 -3.21
CA ARG A 290 4.77 -10.93 -3.77
C ARG A 290 3.81 -11.28 -2.65
N VAL A 291 4.24 -12.10 -1.71
CA VAL A 291 3.45 -12.48 -0.53
C VAL A 291 3.05 -11.24 0.26
N ALA A 292 3.95 -10.29 0.46
CA ALA A 292 3.62 -9.03 1.14
C ALA A 292 2.50 -8.28 0.41
N ALA A 293 2.60 -8.13 -0.92
CA ALA A 293 1.56 -7.50 -1.72
C ALA A 293 0.22 -8.25 -1.65
N GLU A 294 0.22 -9.58 -1.68
CA GLU A 294 -1.00 -10.40 -1.60
C GLU A 294 -1.63 -10.36 -0.19
N LEU A 295 -0.80 -10.25 0.87
CA LEU A 295 -1.26 -9.97 2.23
C LEU A 295 -1.77 -8.54 2.40
N GLU A 296 -1.38 -7.59 1.56
CA GLU A 296 -2.00 -6.26 1.53
C GLU A 296 -3.36 -6.30 0.81
N LEU A 297 -3.60 -7.26 -0.08
CA LEU A 297 -4.84 -7.47 -0.82
C LEU A 297 -5.87 -8.38 -0.12
N GLU A 298 -5.67 -8.63 1.18
CA GLU A 298 -6.54 -9.49 2.00
C GLU A 298 -6.64 -10.97 1.57
N ARG A 299 -5.70 -11.48 0.73
CA ARG A 299 -5.72 -12.86 0.22
C ARG A 299 -5.08 -13.89 1.17
N HIS A 300 -5.31 -13.76 2.47
CA HIS A 300 -4.57 -14.51 3.50
C HIS A 300 -4.85 -16.02 3.49
N ALA A 301 -6.12 -16.41 3.30
CA ALA A 301 -6.54 -17.81 3.33
C ALA A 301 -5.93 -18.62 2.16
N GLU A 302 -5.84 -18.00 0.99
CA GLU A 302 -5.29 -18.62 -0.23
C GLU A 302 -3.77 -18.78 -0.17
N LEU A 303 -3.07 -17.91 0.56
CA LEU A 303 -1.60 -17.94 0.70
C LEU A 303 -1.07 -18.91 1.75
N THR A 304 -1.91 -19.37 2.69
CA THR A 304 -1.41 -20.09 3.88
C THR A 304 -0.68 -21.37 3.50
N SER A 305 -1.25 -22.20 2.62
CA SER A 305 -0.63 -23.45 2.17
C SER A 305 0.66 -23.21 1.36
N GLU A 306 0.71 -22.13 0.57
CA GLU A 306 1.93 -21.76 -0.15
C GLU A 306 3.02 -21.32 0.83
N LEU A 307 2.67 -20.51 1.84
CA LEU A 307 3.60 -20.04 2.86
C LEU A 307 4.15 -21.17 3.73
N GLU A 308 3.33 -22.16 4.07
CA GLU A 308 3.78 -23.38 4.76
C GLU A 308 4.85 -24.12 3.94
N ALA A 309 4.66 -24.27 2.62
CA ALA A 309 5.63 -24.89 1.73
C ALA A 309 6.93 -24.07 1.61
N LEU A 310 6.81 -22.76 1.44
CA LEU A 310 7.97 -21.85 1.34
C LEU A 310 8.79 -21.81 2.64
N VAL A 311 8.13 -21.87 3.79
CA VAL A 311 8.79 -21.93 5.09
C VAL A 311 9.50 -23.28 5.30
N ALA A 312 8.95 -24.38 4.79
CA ALA A 312 9.62 -25.68 4.82
C ALA A 312 10.86 -25.72 3.92
N GLU A 313 10.80 -25.05 2.75
CA GLU A 313 11.93 -24.93 1.82
C GLU A 313 13.01 -23.95 2.33
N HIS A 314 12.61 -22.91 3.06
CA HIS A 314 13.49 -21.86 3.57
C HIS A 314 13.34 -21.64 5.09
N PRO A 315 13.72 -22.63 5.93
CA PRO A 315 13.43 -22.62 7.37
C PRO A 315 14.06 -21.44 8.13
N GLN A 316 15.17 -20.90 7.64
CA GLN A 316 15.93 -19.80 8.26
C GLN A 316 15.45 -18.41 7.81
N ARG A 317 14.44 -18.31 6.93
CA ARG A 317 13.87 -17.03 6.48
C ARG A 317 12.80 -16.54 7.44
N GLU A 318 13.21 -15.68 8.38
CA GLU A 318 12.31 -15.08 9.36
C GLU A 318 11.17 -14.26 8.74
N ARG A 319 11.39 -13.63 7.59
CA ARG A 319 10.36 -12.84 6.90
C ARG A 319 9.21 -13.70 6.39
N LEU A 320 9.50 -14.84 5.74
CA LEU A 320 8.49 -15.81 5.33
C LEU A 320 7.72 -16.37 6.54
N ARG A 321 8.41 -16.61 7.66
CA ARG A 321 7.78 -17.00 8.93
C ARG A 321 6.82 -15.93 9.46
N GLY A 322 7.24 -14.66 9.46
CA GLY A 322 6.38 -13.54 9.86
C GLY A 322 5.14 -13.40 8.97
N GLN A 323 5.30 -13.61 7.66
CA GLN A 323 4.19 -13.60 6.70
C GLN A 323 3.21 -14.75 6.94
N LEU A 324 3.71 -15.96 7.24
CA LEU A 324 2.88 -17.11 7.64
C LEU A 324 2.13 -16.82 8.94
N MET A 325 2.80 -16.29 9.96
CA MET A 325 2.18 -15.89 11.22
C MET A 325 1.03 -14.89 11.01
N LEU A 326 1.26 -13.87 10.18
CA LEU A 326 0.24 -12.86 9.86
C LEU A 326 -0.93 -13.46 9.08
N ALA A 327 -0.66 -14.32 8.10
CA ALA A 327 -1.70 -15.00 7.31
C ALA A 327 -2.58 -15.89 8.19
N LEU A 328 -1.97 -16.70 9.07
CA LEU A 328 -2.67 -17.56 10.03
C LEU A 328 -3.51 -16.74 11.01
N TYR A 329 -2.93 -15.67 11.58
CA TYR A 329 -3.65 -14.79 12.50
C TYR A 329 -4.87 -14.15 11.85
N ARG A 330 -4.71 -13.55 10.67
CA ARG A 330 -5.81 -12.92 9.92
C ARG A 330 -6.86 -13.91 9.42
N SER A 331 -6.51 -15.20 9.34
CA SER A 331 -7.44 -16.30 9.04
C SER A 331 -8.13 -16.88 10.29
N GLY A 332 -8.01 -16.22 11.45
CA GLY A 332 -8.59 -16.67 12.73
C GLY A 332 -7.84 -17.83 13.40
N ARG A 333 -6.67 -18.23 12.87
CA ARG A 333 -5.85 -19.35 13.36
C ARG A 333 -4.74 -18.85 14.30
N GLN A 334 -5.12 -18.09 15.35
CA GLN A 334 -4.17 -17.46 16.28
C GLN A 334 -3.21 -18.46 16.93
N ALA A 335 -3.72 -19.61 17.39
CA ALA A 335 -2.89 -20.63 18.04
C ALA A 335 -1.77 -21.15 17.11
N GLU A 336 -2.07 -21.31 15.83
CA GLU A 336 -1.12 -21.79 14.83
C GLU A 336 -0.10 -20.71 14.45
N ALA A 337 -0.51 -19.43 14.45
CA ALA A 337 0.42 -18.31 14.29
C ALA A 337 1.45 -18.26 15.44
N LEU A 338 1.01 -18.45 16.69
CA LEU A 338 1.90 -18.52 17.84
C LEU A 338 2.78 -19.78 17.83
N GLN A 339 2.25 -20.91 17.35
CA GLN A 339 3.04 -22.13 17.17
C GLN A 339 4.14 -21.94 16.12
N ALA A 340 3.85 -21.25 15.00
CA ALA A 340 4.82 -20.96 13.97
C ALA A 340 6.01 -20.13 14.48
N TYR A 341 5.80 -19.24 15.46
CA TYR A 341 6.86 -18.51 16.17
C TYR A 341 7.71 -19.43 17.07
N GLN A 342 7.06 -20.33 17.82
CA GLN A 342 7.78 -21.29 18.68
C GLN A 342 8.67 -22.22 17.84
N ASP A 343 8.18 -22.65 16.67
CA ASP A 343 8.92 -23.56 15.79
C ASP A 343 10.16 -22.90 15.18
N VAL A 344 10.07 -21.66 14.71
CA VAL A 344 11.24 -20.93 14.19
C VAL A 344 12.23 -20.59 15.30
N ARG A 345 11.74 -20.21 16.49
CA ARG A 345 12.62 -19.96 17.64
C ARG A 345 13.44 -21.20 18.00
N ARG A 346 12.79 -22.37 18.08
CA ARG A 346 13.49 -23.64 18.32
C ARG A 346 14.53 -23.91 17.23
N THR A 347 14.17 -23.72 15.96
CA THR A 347 15.08 -23.92 14.82
C THR A 347 16.32 -23.00 14.90
N LEU A 348 16.13 -21.70 15.13
CA LEU A 348 17.22 -20.72 15.21
C LEU A 348 18.13 -20.93 16.43
N VAL A 349 17.55 -21.31 17.57
CA VAL A 349 18.31 -21.60 18.79
C VAL A 349 19.10 -22.90 18.62
N ASP A 350 18.48 -23.96 18.11
CA ASP A 350 19.10 -25.28 17.99
C ASP A 350 20.17 -25.32 16.87
N GLU A 351 19.92 -24.70 15.72
CA GLU A 351 20.83 -24.75 14.57
C GLU A 351 21.90 -23.65 14.57
N LEU A 352 21.55 -22.44 15.03
CA LEU A 352 22.40 -21.25 14.88
C LEU A 352 22.79 -20.61 16.23
N GLY A 353 22.17 -21.02 17.35
CA GLY A 353 22.43 -20.45 18.66
C GLY A 353 21.97 -19.00 18.81
N ILE A 354 21.02 -18.55 17.98
CA ILE A 354 20.50 -17.18 17.97
C ILE A 354 18.99 -17.13 18.28
N GLU A 355 18.55 -16.02 18.85
CA GLU A 355 17.11 -15.75 19.05
C GLU A 355 16.49 -15.13 17.78
N PRO A 356 15.16 -15.23 17.58
CA PRO A 356 14.46 -14.56 16.48
C PRO A 356 14.70 -13.05 16.50
N GLY A 357 14.75 -12.43 15.33
CA GLY A 357 14.93 -11.00 15.17
C GLY A 357 13.78 -10.15 15.76
N PRO A 358 14.02 -8.85 15.97
CA PRO A 358 13.09 -7.94 16.65
C PRO A 358 11.75 -7.77 15.91
N GLU A 359 11.71 -7.92 14.59
CA GLU A 359 10.47 -7.86 13.81
C GLU A 359 9.54 -9.03 14.15
N LEU A 360 10.08 -10.24 14.20
CA LEU A 360 9.32 -11.45 14.50
C LEU A 360 8.88 -11.51 15.97
N GLN A 361 9.75 -11.04 16.89
CA GLN A 361 9.39 -10.87 18.30
C GLN A 361 8.24 -9.87 18.49
N ARG A 362 8.27 -8.72 17.78
CA ARG A 362 7.19 -7.74 17.83
C ARG A 362 5.89 -8.30 17.30
N LEU A 363 5.91 -9.00 16.16
CA LEU A 363 4.71 -9.62 15.60
C LEU A 363 4.10 -10.64 16.57
N ASN A 364 4.91 -11.50 17.19
CA ASN A 364 4.43 -12.41 18.23
C ASN A 364 3.77 -11.67 19.40
N ALA A 365 4.39 -10.58 19.87
CA ALA A 365 3.83 -9.78 20.96
C ALA A 365 2.51 -9.09 20.57
N SER A 366 2.41 -8.56 19.35
CA SER A 366 1.18 -7.96 18.82
C SER A 366 0.05 -9.00 18.67
N ILE A 367 0.37 -10.22 18.23
CA ILE A 367 -0.59 -11.33 18.12
C ILE A 367 -1.09 -11.75 19.52
N LEU A 368 -0.21 -11.81 20.52
CA LEU A 368 -0.60 -12.09 21.90
C LEU A 368 -1.53 -11.02 22.49
N ARG A 369 -1.33 -9.75 22.09
CA ARG A 369 -2.15 -8.61 22.53
C ARG A 369 -3.40 -8.36 21.67
N GLN A 370 -3.58 -9.11 20.59
CA GLN A 370 -4.67 -8.93 19.61
C GLN A 370 -4.78 -7.47 19.13
N GLU A 371 -3.65 -6.88 18.74
CA GLU A 371 -3.63 -5.49 18.29
C GLU A 371 -4.45 -5.30 16.99
N SER A 372 -5.32 -4.29 16.97
CA SER A 372 -6.17 -3.98 15.80
C SER A 372 -5.37 -3.60 14.54
N SER A 373 -4.11 -3.18 14.69
CA SER A 373 -3.17 -2.95 13.59
C SER A 373 -2.88 -4.21 12.77
N LEU A 374 -3.04 -5.40 13.37
CA LEU A 374 -2.87 -6.68 12.68
C LEU A 374 -4.05 -7.05 11.80
N GLU A 375 -5.24 -6.47 12.00
CA GLU A 375 -6.48 -6.86 11.32
C GLU A 375 -6.75 -6.06 10.03
N ARG A 376 -5.95 -5.02 9.71
CA ARG A 376 -6.33 -4.06 8.65
C ARG A 376 -5.26 -3.84 7.59
N VAL A 377 -5.61 -4.13 6.32
CA VAL A 377 -5.16 -3.34 5.15
C VAL A 377 -6.43 -3.05 4.34
N ARG A 378 -7.21 -2.06 4.78
CA ARG A 378 -8.34 -1.56 3.98
C ARG A 378 -7.90 -0.30 3.25
N SER A 379 -7.73 -0.38 1.94
CA SER A 379 -8.13 0.74 1.08
C SER A 379 -9.66 0.81 1.12
N ALA A 380 -10.20 1.59 2.06
CA ALA A 380 -11.64 1.78 2.17
C ALA A 380 -12.17 2.42 0.87
N GLN A 381 -13.26 1.88 0.34
CA GLN A 381 -14.14 2.69 -0.50
C GLN A 381 -14.65 3.88 0.34
N PRO A 382 -14.68 5.12 -0.18
CA PRO A 382 -15.02 6.32 0.59
C PRO A 382 -16.38 6.28 1.31
N GLU A 383 -17.36 5.51 0.81
CA GLU A 383 -18.76 5.58 1.25
C GLU A 383 -19.06 4.98 2.64
N ASP A 384 -18.25 4.03 3.16
CA ASP A 384 -18.45 3.43 4.51
C ASP A 384 -17.56 4.09 5.59
N SER A 385 -16.63 4.97 5.20
CA SER A 385 -15.63 5.55 6.12
C SER A 385 -16.20 6.61 7.06
N ILE A 386 -17.18 7.43 6.62
CA ILE A 386 -17.88 8.39 7.51
C ILE A 386 -18.76 7.66 8.53
N GLY A 387 -19.38 6.54 8.14
CA GLY A 387 -20.16 5.71 9.05
C GLY A 387 -19.31 5.15 10.19
N ASP A 388 -18.06 4.81 9.92
CA ASP A 388 -17.10 4.40 10.94
C ASP A 388 -16.77 5.51 11.96
N VAL A 389 -16.60 6.74 11.47
CA VAL A 389 -16.40 7.91 12.35
C VAL A 389 -17.61 8.10 13.25
N VAL A 390 -18.82 8.07 12.68
CA VAL A 390 -20.06 8.20 13.46
C VAL A 390 -20.18 7.11 14.52
N ARG A 391 -19.95 5.83 14.15
CA ARG A 391 -19.92 4.70 15.09
C ARG A 391 -18.93 4.92 16.24
N ALA A 392 -17.76 5.48 15.93
CA ALA A 392 -16.74 5.77 16.95
C ALA A 392 -17.12 6.98 17.83
N ILE A 393 -17.75 8.01 17.26
CA ILE A 393 -18.28 9.17 18.00
C ILE A 393 -19.35 8.71 18.99
N VAL A 394 -20.37 7.98 18.53
CA VAL A 394 -21.50 7.53 19.37
C VAL A 394 -21.08 6.52 20.44
N ALA A 395 -20.02 5.74 20.19
CA ALA A 395 -19.41 4.88 21.19
C ALA A 395 -18.58 5.65 22.23
N GLY A 396 -18.46 6.97 22.08
CA GLY A 396 -17.58 7.81 22.87
C GLY A 396 -16.17 7.25 22.80
N ARG A 397 -15.58 7.05 21.61
CA ARG A 397 -14.19 6.57 21.43
C ARG A 397 -13.35 7.44 20.49
N VAL A 398 -13.82 8.64 20.15
CA VAL A 398 -13.10 9.61 19.32
C VAL A 398 -12.57 10.75 20.18
N VAL A 399 -11.36 11.20 19.87
CA VAL A 399 -10.75 12.45 20.32
C VAL A 399 -10.64 13.37 19.10
N PRO A 400 -11.51 14.39 18.97
CA PRO A 400 -11.35 15.43 17.97
C PRO A 400 -10.09 16.25 18.28
N VAL A 401 -9.28 16.51 17.25
CA VAL A 401 -8.08 17.34 17.31
C VAL A 401 -8.24 18.49 16.33
N LEU A 402 -8.39 19.70 16.86
CA LEU A 402 -8.66 20.90 16.09
C LEU A 402 -7.38 21.67 15.82
N GLY A 403 -7.07 21.83 14.54
CA GLY A 403 -5.95 22.61 14.04
C GLY A 403 -6.29 24.10 13.88
N PRO A 404 -5.27 24.91 13.54
CA PRO A 404 -5.41 26.36 13.45
C PRO A 404 -6.42 26.81 12.38
N ARG A 405 -6.71 25.99 11.37
CA ARG A 405 -7.67 26.31 10.29
C ARG A 405 -9.12 26.03 10.66
N VAL A 406 -9.39 25.48 11.85
CA VAL A 406 -10.75 25.44 12.40
C VAL A 406 -11.05 26.81 13.00
N GLU A 407 -11.13 27.82 12.15
CA GLU A 407 -11.22 29.21 12.59
C GLU A 407 -12.64 29.57 13.03
N ALA A 408 -12.72 30.47 14.01
CA ALA A 408 -13.95 31.17 14.30
C ALA A 408 -14.37 32.03 13.10
N ALA A 409 -15.67 32.21 12.90
CA ALA A 409 -16.17 32.94 11.74
C ALA A 409 -15.71 34.40 11.78
N GLY A 410 -14.93 34.81 10.78
CA GLY A 410 -14.42 36.19 10.66
C GLY A 410 -13.15 36.49 11.47
N ALA A 411 -12.43 35.46 11.93
CA ALA A 411 -11.11 35.64 12.54
C ALA A 411 -10.15 36.35 11.56
N PRO A 412 -9.43 37.40 11.99
CA PRO A 412 -8.47 38.09 11.14
C PRO A 412 -7.22 37.23 10.94
N ASP A 413 -6.54 37.40 9.80
CA ASP A 413 -5.22 36.79 9.57
C ASP A 413 -4.22 37.34 10.60
N LEU A 414 -3.86 36.50 11.56
CA LEU A 414 -2.98 36.90 12.66
C LEU A 414 -1.59 37.33 12.15
N VAL A 415 -1.07 36.67 11.12
CA VAL A 415 0.24 37.01 10.57
C VAL A 415 0.17 38.39 9.94
N GLU A 416 -0.84 38.65 9.11
CA GLU A 416 -1.04 39.97 8.50
C GLU A 416 -1.21 41.07 9.55
N HIS A 417 -1.98 40.78 10.61
CA HIS A 417 -2.18 41.71 11.72
C HIS A 417 -0.87 42.06 12.41
N LEU A 418 -0.08 41.06 12.80
CA LEU A 418 1.20 41.25 13.49
C LEU A 418 2.23 41.95 12.59
N VAL A 419 2.32 41.58 11.31
CA VAL A 419 3.21 42.23 10.34
C VAL A 419 2.89 43.72 10.22
N LYS A 420 1.61 44.06 10.13
CA LYS A 420 1.15 45.45 10.01
C LYS A 420 1.35 46.24 11.31
N ALA A 421 1.09 45.64 12.46
CA ALA A 421 1.20 46.30 13.77
C ALA A 421 2.66 46.65 14.13
N PHE A 422 3.62 45.83 13.71
CA PHE A 422 5.04 45.94 14.09
C PHE A 422 6.00 46.28 12.95
N ASP A 423 5.48 46.67 11.78
CA ASP A 423 6.26 47.06 10.58
C ASP A 423 7.30 45.98 10.17
N TYR A 424 6.87 44.71 10.14
CA TYR A 424 7.74 43.60 9.81
C TYR A 424 8.06 43.58 8.31
N GLY A 425 9.29 43.96 7.94
CA GLY A 425 9.70 44.18 6.55
C GLY A 425 9.96 42.92 5.69
N ASP A 426 9.82 41.71 6.23
CA ASP A 426 9.98 40.47 5.45
C ASP A 426 8.61 39.94 4.97
N SER A 427 8.43 39.88 3.66
CA SER A 427 7.15 39.59 2.99
C SER A 427 6.70 38.13 3.06
N VAL A 428 7.49 37.23 3.67
CA VAL A 428 7.21 35.79 3.75
C VAL A 428 7.47 35.27 5.18
N GLY A 429 6.69 35.75 6.14
CA GLY A 429 6.74 35.28 7.53
C GLY A 429 5.68 34.21 7.81
N ASP A 430 6.05 33.09 8.44
CA ASP A 430 5.10 32.28 9.19
C ASP A 430 4.86 32.88 10.58
N LEU A 431 3.75 32.51 11.25
CA LEU A 431 3.38 33.06 12.56
C LEU A 431 4.52 32.97 13.57
N THR A 432 5.28 31.88 13.54
CA THR A 432 6.37 31.64 14.50
C THR A 432 7.49 32.65 14.34
N ARG A 433 7.93 32.89 13.10
CA ARG A 433 9.00 33.87 12.81
C ARG A 433 8.59 35.29 13.14
N VAL A 434 7.36 35.68 12.78
CA VAL A 434 6.84 37.02 13.07
C VAL A 434 6.73 37.21 14.59
N SER A 435 6.19 36.22 15.31
CA SER A 435 6.10 36.25 16.77
C SER A 435 7.47 36.32 17.43
N GLN A 436 8.45 35.53 16.98
CA GLN A 436 9.82 35.54 17.51
C GLN A 436 10.49 36.90 17.27
N TYR A 437 10.31 37.50 16.09
CA TYR A 437 10.83 38.83 15.81
C TYR A 437 10.24 39.86 16.78
N ILE A 438 8.92 39.89 16.94
CA ILE A 438 8.25 40.85 17.81
C ILE A 438 8.70 40.66 19.26
N ALA A 439 8.73 39.42 19.75
CA ALA A 439 9.21 39.11 21.10
C ALA A 439 10.67 39.58 21.32
N THR A 440 11.51 39.46 20.30
CA THR A 440 12.93 39.85 20.37
C THR A 440 13.15 41.36 20.28
N ILE A 441 12.39 42.05 19.43
CA ILE A 441 12.59 43.48 19.12
C ILE A 441 11.75 44.38 20.02
N SER A 442 10.50 43.99 20.30
CA SER A 442 9.53 44.78 21.06
C SER A 442 9.26 44.21 22.45
N GLY A 443 9.61 42.94 22.70
CA GLY A 443 9.38 42.24 23.97
C GLY A 443 8.12 41.38 23.96
N GLU A 444 8.02 40.46 24.92
CA GLU A 444 6.88 39.54 25.06
C GLU A 444 5.56 40.27 25.38
N GLY A 445 5.59 41.35 26.18
CA GLY A 445 4.41 42.12 26.55
C GLY A 445 3.65 42.67 25.34
N PRO A 446 4.29 43.45 24.45
CA PRO A 446 3.64 43.94 23.23
C PRO A 446 3.14 42.84 22.30
N LEU A 447 3.85 41.69 22.20
CA LEU A 447 3.35 40.55 21.45
C LEU A 447 2.04 40.01 22.04
N TYR A 448 1.99 39.84 23.36
CA TYR A 448 0.79 39.38 24.07
C TYR A 448 -0.37 40.37 23.94
N ASP A 449 -0.11 41.67 24.04
CA ASP A 449 -1.13 42.70 23.80
C ASP A 449 -1.74 42.58 22.41
N ALA A 450 -0.91 42.41 21.37
CA ALA A 450 -1.39 42.25 20.00
C ALA A 450 -2.16 40.92 19.78
N LEU A 451 -1.72 39.83 20.40
CA LEU A 451 -2.44 38.55 20.38
C LEU A 451 -3.80 38.66 21.07
N HIS A 452 -3.86 39.37 22.19
CA HIS A 452 -5.10 39.64 22.91
C HIS A 452 -6.05 40.53 22.11
N ASP A 453 -5.55 41.56 21.42
CA ASP A 453 -6.38 42.41 20.56
C ASP A 453 -7.05 41.61 19.43
N VAL A 454 -6.39 40.55 18.95
CA VAL A 454 -6.92 39.65 17.92
C VAL A 454 -7.89 38.60 18.48
N TYR A 455 -7.55 37.96 19.60
CA TYR A 455 -8.29 36.81 20.11
C TYR A 455 -9.23 37.11 21.28
N GLY A 456 -9.06 38.24 21.95
CA GLY A 456 -9.89 38.68 23.08
C GLY A 456 -11.24 39.23 22.66
N VAL A 457 -11.45 39.46 21.35
CA VAL A 457 -12.77 39.78 20.81
C VAL A 457 -13.64 38.53 20.73
N GLU A 458 -14.94 38.69 20.96
CA GLU A 458 -15.89 37.58 20.86
C GLU A 458 -16.09 37.19 19.38
N LEU A 459 -15.56 36.03 18.98
CA LEU A 459 -15.64 35.51 17.63
C LEU A 459 -16.73 34.45 17.52
N ALA A 460 -17.65 34.61 16.56
CA ALA A 460 -18.77 33.71 16.39
C ALA A 460 -18.30 32.28 16.08
N PRO A 461 -18.88 31.24 16.73
CA PRO A 461 -18.46 29.87 16.47
C PRO A 461 -18.64 29.43 15.02
N GLY A 462 -17.70 28.64 14.52
CA GLY A 462 -17.81 27.95 13.22
C GLY A 462 -18.71 26.70 13.28
N ARG A 463 -18.91 26.03 12.13
CA ARG A 463 -19.74 24.80 12.06
C ARG A 463 -19.18 23.64 12.87
N VAL A 464 -17.87 23.40 12.80
CA VAL A 464 -17.19 22.34 13.57
C VAL A 464 -17.42 22.54 15.07
N HIS A 465 -17.30 23.78 15.56
CA HIS A 465 -17.54 24.14 16.96
C HIS A 465 -18.96 23.78 17.41
N ARG A 466 -19.98 24.22 16.65
CA ARG A 466 -21.39 23.93 16.96
C ARG A 466 -21.71 22.44 16.87
N PHE A 467 -21.15 21.74 15.89
CA PHE A 467 -21.30 20.30 15.77
C PHE A 467 -20.80 19.58 17.02
N LEU A 468 -19.57 19.86 17.47
CA LEU A 468 -19.00 19.25 18.67
C LEU A 468 -19.80 19.61 19.94
N ALA A 469 -20.29 20.84 20.03
CA ALA A 469 -21.15 21.29 21.13
C ALA A 469 -22.54 20.62 21.12
N SER A 470 -23.00 20.08 19.99
CA SER A 470 -24.28 19.36 19.89
C SER A 470 -24.23 17.89 20.33
N LEU A 471 -23.02 17.31 20.46
CA LEU A 471 -22.83 15.89 20.79
C LEU A 471 -23.11 15.50 22.25
N PRO A 472 -22.86 16.32 23.29
CA PRO A 472 -23.03 15.90 24.69
C PRO A 472 -24.40 15.31 25.05
N PRO A 473 -25.55 15.90 24.65
CA PRO A 473 -26.86 15.27 24.86
C PRO A 473 -26.95 13.87 24.23
N ILE A 474 -26.41 13.71 23.01
CA ILE A 474 -26.41 12.44 22.27
C ILE A 474 -25.64 11.36 23.03
N LEU A 475 -24.45 11.71 23.52
CA LEU A 475 -23.58 10.79 24.25
C LEU A 475 -24.21 10.38 25.58
N ARG A 476 -24.83 11.32 26.30
CA ARG A 476 -25.57 11.02 27.54
C ARG A 476 -26.73 10.05 27.31
N ASP A 477 -27.53 10.27 26.27
CA ASP A 477 -28.66 9.40 25.93
C ASP A 477 -28.21 7.96 25.60
N LEU A 478 -27.01 7.81 25.04
CA LEU A 478 -26.42 6.52 24.68
C LEU A 478 -25.61 5.87 25.82
N GLY A 479 -25.46 6.54 26.96
CA GLY A 479 -24.59 6.09 28.05
C GLY A 479 -23.11 6.03 27.68
N ALA A 480 -22.69 6.82 26.69
CA ALA A 480 -21.31 6.96 26.26
C ALA A 480 -20.61 8.08 27.04
N PRO A 481 -19.29 7.97 27.27
CA PRO A 481 -18.54 9.04 27.93
C PRO A 481 -18.52 10.30 27.07
N HIS A 482 -18.46 11.46 27.72
CA HIS A 482 -18.32 12.76 27.08
C HIS A 482 -16.97 12.89 26.34
N GLN A 483 -16.87 13.96 25.56
CA GLN A 483 -15.75 14.18 24.66
C GLN A 483 -14.50 14.64 25.41
N LEU A 484 -13.35 14.16 24.97
CA LEU A 484 -12.09 14.86 25.14
C LEU A 484 -11.75 15.50 23.81
N ILE A 485 -11.69 16.82 23.76
CA ILE A 485 -11.36 17.60 22.56
C ILE A 485 -9.98 18.21 22.76
N VAL A 486 -9.08 18.05 21.80
CA VAL A 486 -7.77 18.68 21.79
C VAL A 486 -7.79 19.83 20.80
N THR A 487 -7.26 21.00 21.16
CA THR A 487 -7.16 22.14 20.23
C THR A 487 -5.85 22.90 20.39
N THR A 488 -5.36 23.40 19.25
CA THR A 488 -4.22 24.33 19.15
C THR A 488 -4.66 25.78 18.94
N ALA A 489 -5.97 26.05 18.82
CA ALA A 489 -6.51 27.40 18.63
C ALA A 489 -6.48 28.22 19.93
N TYR A 490 -6.30 29.55 19.80
CA TYR A 490 -6.16 30.46 20.93
C TYR A 490 -7.45 31.20 21.28
N ASP A 491 -8.35 31.40 20.32
CA ASP A 491 -9.67 32.04 20.48
C ASP A 491 -10.61 31.24 21.40
N LEU A 492 -11.80 31.76 21.72
CA LEU A 492 -12.78 31.12 22.62
C LEU A 492 -14.01 30.55 21.89
N ALA A 493 -13.96 30.35 20.57
CA ALA A 493 -15.13 29.97 19.78
C ALA A 493 -15.70 28.59 20.13
N LEU A 494 -14.84 27.64 20.55
CA LEU A 494 -15.30 26.33 21.02
C LEU A 494 -16.10 26.45 22.32
N GLU A 495 -15.57 27.16 23.32
CA GLU A 495 -16.21 27.42 24.60
C GLU A 495 -17.52 28.17 24.41
N GLN A 496 -17.55 29.16 23.51
CA GLN A 496 -18.77 29.88 23.16
C GLN A 496 -19.81 28.94 22.54
N ALA A 497 -19.43 28.03 21.64
CA ALA A 497 -20.37 27.06 21.08
C ALA A 497 -21.00 26.15 22.15
N PHE A 498 -20.22 25.70 23.13
CA PHE A 498 -20.74 24.91 24.25
C PHE A 498 -21.64 25.74 25.16
N GLY A 499 -21.30 27.01 25.40
CA GLY A 499 -22.16 27.96 26.12
C GLY A 499 -23.49 28.19 25.40
N GLU A 500 -23.48 28.40 24.09
CA GLU A 500 -24.67 28.53 23.23
C GLU A 500 -25.54 27.27 23.26
N ALA A 501 -24.91 26.09 23.33
CA ALA A 501 -25.60 24.79 23.46
C ALA A 501 -26.13 24.50 24.88
N GLY A 502 -25.78 25.33 25.87
CA GLY A 502 -26.16 25.12 27.28
C GLY A 502 -25.43 23.95 27.95
N GLU A 503 -24.27 23.56 27.43
CA GLU A 503 -23.49 22.42 27.92
C GLU A 503 -22.34 22.88 28.82
N GLU A 504 -22.22 22.29 30.00
CA GLU A 504 -21.07 22.51 30.87
C GLU A 504 -19.85 21.74 30.37
N PHE A 505 -18.65 22.32 30.54
CA PHE A 505 -17.38 21.71 30.13
C PHE A 505 -16.23 22.14 31.03
N ASP A 506 -15.21 21.30 31.15
CA ASP A 506 -13.96 21.64 31.81
C ASP A 506 -12.92 22.08 30.76
N VAL A 507 -12.10 23.09 31.07
CA VAL A 507 -10.99 23.52 30.20
C VAL A 507 -9.67 23.21 30.88
N VAL A 508 -8.75 22.58 30.15
CA VAL A 508 -7.39 22.28 30.59
C VAL A 508 -6.40 22.97 29.66
N VAL A 509 -5.65 23.95 30.16
CA VAL A 509 -4.84 24.88 29.35
C VAL A 509 -3.35 24.73 29.66
N TYR A 510 -2.51 24.60 28.64
CA TYR A 510 -1.06 24.62 28.80
C TYR A 510 -0.55 26.04 29.11
N LEU A 511 0.31 26.17 30.12
CA LEU A 511 0.95 27.44 30.52
C LEU A 511 2.36 27.53 29.91
N ALA A 512 2.53 28.37 28.89
CA ALA A 512 3.79 28.59 28.19
C ALA A 512 4.71 29.58 28.93
N THR A 513 4.14 30.43 29.78
CA THR A 513 4.87 31.51 30.48
C THR A 513 4.49 31.57 31.97
N GLY A 514 5.15 32.48 32.70
CA GLY A 514 4.88 32.71 34.12
C GLY A 514 5.48 31.66 35.07
N ARG A 515 5.13 31.78 36.36
CA ARG A 515 5.70 30.94 37.45
C ARG A 515 5.34 29.46 37.36
N SER A 516 4.29 29.15 36.59
CA SER A 516 3.78 27.80 36.37
C SER A 516 4.06 27.30 34.95
N ARG A 517 5.02 27.91 34.23
CA ARG A 517 5.44 27.47 32.90
C ARG A 517 5.70 25.95 32.86
N GLY A 518 5.18 25.30 31.83
CA GLY A 518 5.29 23.85 31.66
C GLY A 518 4.24 23.05 32.43
N LYS A 519 3.26 23.69 33.09
CA LYS A 519 2.14 23.01 33.75
C LYS A 519 0.84 23.24 32.98
N PHE A 520 -0.22 22.57 33.44
CA PHE A 520 -1.58 22.79 32.97
C PHE A 520 -2.43 23.50 34.02
N LEU A 521 -3.36 24.32 33.55
CA LEU A 521 -4.38 25.02 34.33
C LEU A 521 -5.73 24.35 34.09
N HIS A 522 -6.46 24.02 35.14
CA HIS A 522 -7.83 23.54 35.07
C HIS A 522 -8.80 24.69 35.37
N VAL A 523 -9.78 24.89 34.50
CA VAL A 523 -10.90 25.81 34.69
C VAL A 523 -12.19 24.99 34.68
N ALA A 524 -12.78 24.81 35.85
CA ALA A 524 -14.08 24.15 35.98
C ALA A 524 -15.23 25.18 35.85
N PRO A 525 -16.43 24.75 35.39
CA PRO A 525 -17.61 25.62 35.30
C PRO A 525 -17.89 26.39 36.59
N GLY A 526 -17.90 27.72 36.49
CA GLY A 526 -18.20 28.61 37.62
C GLY A 526 -17.17 28.61 38.75
N GLN A 527 -15.98 28.03 38.55
CA GLN A 527 -14.91 27.99 39.55
C GLN A 527 -13.67 28.78 39.10
N PRO A 528 -12.88 29.31 40.05
CA PRO A 528 -11.63 29.98 39.71
C PRO A 528 -10.61 28.99 39.11
N PRO A 529 -9.75 29.46 38.20
CA PRO A 529 -8.69 28.63 37.62
C PRO A 529 -7.75 28.04 38.67
N THR A 530 -7.37 26.77 38.50
CA THR A 530 -6.49 26.05 39.44
C THR A 530 -5.35 25.38 38.68
N VAL A 531 -4.10 25.63 39.08
CA VAL A 531 -2.92 24.98 38.48
C VAL A 531 -2.88 23.51 38.87
N ILE A 532 -2.76 22.63 37.87
CA ILE A 532 -2.56 21.19 38.05
C ILE A 532 -1.10 20.97 38.47
N ASN A 533 -0.86 20.92 39.78
CA ASN A 533 0.47 20.61 40.33
C ASN A 533 0.75 19.11 40.38
N GLU A 534 -0.26 18.30 40.68
CA GLU A 534 -0.17 16.85 40.79
C GLU A 534 -1.26 16.20 39.92
N PRO A 535 -0.96 15.87 38.66
CA PRO A 535 -1.96 15.34 37.72
C PRO A 535 -2.66 14.07 38.23
N ASN A 536 -1.97 13.24 39.01
CA ASN A 536 -2.52 11.99 39.56
C ASN A 536 -3.62 12.21 40.62
N LEU A 537 -3.74 13.41 41.19
CA LEU A 537 -4.79 13.72 42.16
C LEU A 537 -6.14 14.08 41.50
N TYR A 538 -6.15 14.38 40.20
CA TYR A 538 -7.35 14.74 39.43
C TYR A 538 -8.14 13.49 38.97
N ALA A 539 -8.39 12.56 39.88
CA ALA A 539 -9.04 11.28 39.54
C ALA A 539 -10.54 11.42 39.27
N THR A 540 -11.21 12.42 39.84
CA THR A 540 -12.67 12.58 39.76
C THR A 540 -13.12 13.91 39.16
N GLU A 541 -12.26 14.92 39.24
CA GLU A 541 -12.48 16.29 38.86
C GLU A 541 -12.55 16.46 37.34
N LEU A 542 -11.73 15.71 36.61
CA LEU A 542 -11.65 15.69 35.15
C LEU A 542 -12.11 14.34 34.58
N SER A 543 -13.33 13.94 34.97
CA SER A 543 -13.97 12.71 34.50
C SER A 543 -14.85 12.97 33.28
N LEU A 544 -14.59 12.23 32.19
CA LEU A 544 -15.42 12.25 30.98
C LEU A 544 -16.79 11.60 31.19
N GLU A 545 -17.01 10.92 32.32
CA GLU A 545 -18.36 10.48 32.71
C GLU A 545 -19.24 11.67 33.13
N ARG A 546 -18.63 12.79 33.55
CA ARG A 546 -19.35 13.96 34.04
C ARG A 546 -19.69 14.93 32.93
N ARG A 547 -18.70 15.36 32.16
CA ARG A 547 -18.85 16.36 31.08
C ARG A 547 -17.62 16.40 30.17
N THR A 548 -17.75 17.16 29.08
CA THR A 548 -16.69 17.34 28.08
C THR A 548 -15.48 18.05 28.68
N VAL A 549 -14.29 17.65 28.24
CA VAL A 549 -13.02 18.30 28.57
C VAL A 549 -12.39 18.87 27.29
N ILE A 550 -12.10 20.17 27.29
CA ILE A 550 -11.37 20.87 26.23
C ILE A 550 -9.91 21.02 26.66
N LEU A 551 -9.01 20.29 26.01
CA LEU A 551 -7.58 20.31 26.25
C LEU A 551 -6.87 21.25 25.25
N ARG A 552 -6.45 22.40 25.74
CA ARG A 552 -5.74 23.43 24.98
C ARG A 552 -4.24 23.31 25.14
N VAL A 553 -3.59 22.76 24.14
CA VAL A 553 -2.18 22.41 24.22
C VAL A 553 -1.26 23.58 23.91
N HIS A 554 -1.71 24.58 23.15
CA HIS A 554 -0.90 25.78 22.85
C HIS A 554 -1.25 26.99 23.71
N GLY A 555 -2.15 26.83 24.69
CA GLY A 555 -2.65 27.92 25.51
C GLY A 555 -3.95 28.52 24.96
N ARG A 556 -4.30 29.70 25.44
CA ARG A 556 -5.48 30.49 25.03
C ARG A 556 -5.38 31.94 25.51
N VAL A 557 -6.21 32.79 24.92
CA VAL A 557 -6.56 34.09 25.48
C VAL A 557 -7.30 33.94 26.82
N ASP A 558 -7.03 34.83 27.78
CA ASP A 558 -7.79 34.89 29.03
C ASP A 558 -8.93 35.92 28.88
N PRO A 559 -10.21 35.52 29.03
CA PRO A 559 -11.33 36.45 28.89
C PRO A 559 -11.43 37.47 30.03
N ASN A 560 -10.67 37.30 31.11
CA ASN A 560 -10.72 38.22 32.24
C ASN A 560 -9.79 39.42 32.02
N ASP A 561 -10.23 40.61 32.44
CA ASP A 561 -9.46 41.87 32.35
C ASP A 561 -8.05 41.78 32.96
N GLY A 562 -7.87 40.91 33.96
CA GLY A 562 -6.59 40.72 34.65
C GLY A 562 -5.54 39.94 33.84
N ARG A 563 -5.94 39.23 32.77
CA ARG A 563 -5.09 38.42 31.88
C ARG A 563 -4.07 37.52 32.59
N GLU A 564 -4.37 37.11 33.82
CA GLU A 564 -3.41 36.43 34.71
C GLU A 564 -2.99 35.06 34.13
N TRP A 565 -3.91 34.40 33.43
CA TRP A 565 -3.75 33.04 32.94
C TRP A 565 -3.59 32.95 31.42
N GLU A 566 -3.33 34.09 30.79
CA GLU A 566 -3.13 34.19 29.36
C GLU A 566 -1.83 33.49 28.95
N SER A 567 -1.90 32.66 27.90
CA SER A 567 -0.80 31.78 27.53
C SER A 567 -0.83 31.49 26.05
N PHE A 568 0.28 31.71 25.36
CA PHE A 568 0.42 31.46 23.92
C PHE A 568 1.72 30.71 23.66
N VAL A 569 1.65 29.57 22.97
CA VAL A 569 2.81 28.92 22.36
C VAL A 569 2.93 29.41 20.93
N VAL A 570 3.66 30.51 20.70
CA VAL A 570 3.68 31.19 19.38
C VAL A 570 5.08 31.49 18.88
N THR A 571 6.06 31.71 19.77
CA THR A 571 7.46 31.97 19.42
C THR A 571 8.28 30.69 19.28
N GLU A 572 9.47 30.75 18.68
CA GLU A 572 10.39 29.60 18.60
C GLU A 572 10.76 29.13 20.02
N ASP A 573 11.01 30.06 20.94
CA ASP A 573 11.34 29.79 22.33
C ASP A 573 10.18 29.11 23.10
N ASP A 574 8.93 29.47 22.77
CA ASP A 574 7.77 28.78 23.33
C ASP A 574 7.67 27.34 22.85
N TYR A 575 7.88 27.11 21.55
CA TYR A 575 7.84 25.76 20.97
C TYR A 575 8.96 24.86 21.50
N ILE A 576 10.17 25.42 21.68
CA ILE A 576 11.28 24.71 22.35
C ILE A 576 10.88 24.36 23.79
N GLY A 577 10.32 25.34 24.53
CA GLY A 577 9.83 25.13 25.89
C GLY A 577 8.69 24.13 25.99
N TYR A 578 7.84 24.05 24.97
CA TYR A 578 6.71 23.13 24.87
C TYR A 578 7.13 21.67 24.65
N LEU A 579 8.21 21.45 23.90
CA LEU A 579 8.76 20.12 23.64
C LEU A 579 9.62 19.57 24.78
N ALA A 580 10.26 20.44 25.57
CA ALA A 580 11.17 20.02 26.64
C ALA A 580 10.56 19.05 27.70
N PRO A 581 9.29 19.18 28.12
CA PRO A 581 8.72 18.37 29.21
C PRO A 581 8.36 16.90 28.90
N GLY A 582 8.75 16.32 27.76
CA GLY A 582 8.41 14.94 27.41
C GLY A 582 6.96 14.77 26.91
N GLU A 583 6.41 13.55 27.00
CA GLU A 583 5.09 13.21 26.44
C GLU A 583 3.94 13.95 27.13
N LEU A 584 2.94 14.40 26.35
CA LEU A 584 1.71 15.05 26.85
C LEU A 584 1.06 14.24 27.97
N ALA A 585 1.00 12.93 27.77
CA ALA A 585 0.32 11.99 28.64
C ALA A 585 0.94 11.90 30.04
N SER A 586 2.18 12.36 30.24
CA SER A 586 2.80 12.45 31.57
C SER A 586 2.47 13.74 32.32
N MET A 587 1.92 14.74 31.64
CA MET A 587 1.68 16.09 32.19
C MET A 587 0.22 16.37 32.52
N ILE A 588 -0.69 15.55 31.99
CA ILE A 588 -2.14 15.68 32.18
C ILE A 588 -2.65 14.58 33.12
N PRO A 589 -3.84 14.77 33.72
CA PRO A 589 -4.45 13.75 34.58
C PRO A 589 -4.58 12.38 33.92
N VAL A 590 -4.42 11.33 34.72
CA VAL A 590 -4.33 9.93 34.24
C VAL A 590 -5.55 9.51 33.43
N GLY A 591 -6.75 9.98 33.78
CA GLY A 591 -7.97 9.70 33.02
C GLY A 591 -7.90 10.24 31.58
N LEU A 592 -7.43 11.48 31.41
CA LEU A 592 -7.26 12.10 30.10
C LEU A 592 -6.12 11.44 29.32
N ALA A 593 -5.01 11.11 29.99
CA ALA A 593 -3.89 10.39 29.39
C ALA A 593 -4.31 9.00 28.90
N ALA A 594 -5.07 8.26 29.71
CA ALA A 594 -5.61 6.95 29.34
C ALA A 594 -6.57 7.07 28.15
N ARG A 595 -7.37 8.15 28.12
CA ARG A 595 -8.26 8.44 27.00
C ARG A 595 -7.49 8.67 25.69
N LEU A 596 -6.47 9.51 25.70
CA LEU A 596 -5.63 9.76 24.52
C LEU A 596 -4.98 8.46 24.00
N ARG A 597 -4.53 7.58 24.90
CA ARG A 597 -3.90 6.30 24.51
C ARG A 597 -4.88 5.24 23.98
N ARG A 598 -6.19 5.40 24.21
CA ARG A 598 -7.22 4.36 23.93
C ARG A 598 -8.36 4.87 23.04
N SER A 599 -8.10 5.88 22.21
CA SER A 599 -9.11 6.49 21.35
C SER A 599 -8.66 6.54 19.90
N HIS A 600 -9.66 6.57 19.02
CA HIS A 600 -9.51 7.03 17.65
C HIS A 600 -9.30 8.55 17.64
N PHE A 601 -8.55 9.06 16.67
CA PHE A 601 -8.34 10.51 16.50
C PHE A 601 -9.05 11.01 15.25
N LEU A 602 -9.63 12.20 15.35
CA LEU A 602 -10.23 12.91 14.22
C LEU A 602 -9.56 14.28 14.08
N PHE A 603 -8.62 14.39 13.15
CA PHE A 603 -7.88 15.61 12.86
C PHE A 603 -8.69 16.50 11.93
N LEU A 604 -8.98 17.72 12.36
CA LEU A 604 -9.77 18.70 11.63
C LEU A 604 -8.95 19.99 11.46
N GLY A 605 -8.85 20.50 10.23
CA GLY A 605 -8.22 21.79 9.96
C GLY A 605 -6.69 21.81 10.14
N TYR A 606 -6.01 20.70 9.83
CA TYR A 606 -4.55 20.64 9.72
C TYR A 606 -4.11 20.50 8.27
N ALA A 607 -3.06 21.24 7.88
CA ALA A 607 -2.33 21.03 6.64
C ALA A 607 -0.85 20.78 6.95
N LEU A 608 -0.12 20.05 6.10
CA LEU A 608 1.31 19.78 6.35
C LEU A 608 2.21 21.00 6.26
N ARG A 609 1.73 22.08 5.65
CA ARG A 609 2.42 23.37 5.70
C ARG A 609 2.57 23.87 7.14
N ASP A 610 1.70 23.41 8.05
CA ASP A 610 1.79 23.68 9.47
C ASP A 610 2.69 22.64 10.16
N TRP A 611 3.97 22.98 10.33
CA TRP A 611 4.91 22.14 11.07
C TRP A 611 4.45 21.89 12.53
N HIS A 612 3.55 22.72 13.06
CA HIS A 612 2.89 22.58 14.36
C HIS A 612 2.14 21.27 14.53
N LEU A 613 1.55 20.72 13.46
CA LEU A 613 0.94 19.40 13.53
C LEU A 613 1.99 18.37 13.95
N ARG A 614 3.18 18.40 13.34
CA ARG A 614 4.25 17.43 13.66
C ARG A 614 4.71 17.55 15.11
N LEU A 615 4.73 18.76 15.68
CA LEU A 615 5.01 18.97 17.10
C LEU A 615 3.95 18.34 17.98
N LEU A 616 2.67 18.58 17.68
CA LEU A 616 1.56 18.01 18.43
C LEU A 616 1.60 16.48 18.38
N LEU A 617 1.76 15.90 17.18
CA LEU A 617 1.87 14.45 17.00
C LEU A 617 3.06 13.88 17.80
N ASN A 618 4.22 14.55 17.77
CA ASN A 618 5.40 14.13 18.54
C ASN A 618 5.12 14.19 20.06
N ARG A 619 4.40 15.21 20.54
CA ARG A 619 4.03 15.28 21.96
C ARG A 619 2.99 14.24 22.38
N LEU A 620 2.11 13.84 21.46
CA LEU A 620 1.06 12.85 21.70
C LEU A 620 1.59 11.40 21.65
N TRP A 621 2.48 11.08 20.72
CA TRP A 621 2.92 9.69 20.44
C TRP A 621 4.44 9.51 20.20
N GLY A 622 5.23 10.57 20.17
CA GLY A 622 6.64 10.48 19.77
C GLY A 622 6.79 9.97 18.33
N ASP A 623 7.60 8.92 18.17
CA ASP A 623 7.79 8.17 16.91
C ASP A 623 6.82 6.99 16.75
N GLU A 624 5.91 6.75 17.72
CA GLU A 624 4.96 5.64 17.65
C GLU A 624 3.83 5.89 16.64
N ARG A 625 3.32 4.81 16.03
CA ARG A 625 2.14 4.88 15.16
C ARG A 625 0.87 5.00 15.99
N VAL A 626 -0.17 5.63 15.44
CA VAL A 626 -1.47 5.70 16.10
C VAL A 626 -2.03 4.28 16.21
N GLY A 627 -2.19 3.77 17.43
CA GLY A 627 -2.60 2.37 17.67
C GLY A 627 -4.08 2.08 17.34
N TYR A 628 -4.85 3.11 17.02
CA TYR A 628 -6.27 3.05 16.71
C TYR A 628 -6.54 3.75 15.38
N ARG A 629 -7.48 3.20 14.60
CA ARG A 629 -7.91 3.79 13.33
C ARG A 629 -8.27 5.27 13.53
N SER A 630 -7.63 6.15 12.80
CA SER A 630 -7.83 7.59 12.95
C SER A 630 -8.09 8.23 11.60
N TRP A 631 -8.61 9.45 11.60
CA TRP A 631 -9.04 10.14 10.40
C TRP A 631 -8.53 11.56 10.36
N SER A 632 -8.27 12.07 9.17
CA SER A 632 -7.95 13.48 8.91
C SER A 632 -8.88 14.03 7.85
N VAL A 633 -9.32 15.28 8.00
CA VAL A 633 -10.20 15.96 7.05
C VAL A 633 -9.51 17.22 6.56
N GLN A 634 -9.26 17.28 5.26
CA GLN A 634 -8.68 18.44 4.60
C GLN A 634 -9.07 18.47 3.12
N PRO A 635 -9.44 19.64 2.57
CA PRO A 635 -9.61 19.78 1.13
C PRO A 635 -8.25 19.80 0.42
N ASP A 636 -8.23 19.39 -0.85
CA ASP A 636 -7.10 19.58 -1.79
C ASP A 636 -5.73 19.10 -1.25
N ALA A 637 -5.69 17.91 -0.65
CA ALA A 637 -4.47 17.36 -0.07
C ALA A 637 -3.38 17.12 -1.13
N SER A 638 -2.17 17.62 -0.87
CA SER A 638 -1.01 17.34 -1.71
C SER A 638 -0.55 15.87 -1.59
N ALA A 639 0.25 15.41 -2.55
CA ALA A 639 0.86 14.07 -2.50
C ALA A 639 1.69 13.84 -1.22
N LEU A 640 2.34 14.90 -0.71
CA LEU A 640 3.10 14.84 0.54
C LEU A 640 2.17 14.64 1.75
N GLU A 641 1.01 15.30 1.77
CA GLU A 641 -0.01 15.20 2.83
C GLU A 641 -0.64 13.82 2.86
N THR A 642 -1.02 13.33 1.68
CA THR A 642 -1.55 11.98 1.51
C THR A 642 -0.57 10.93 2.03
N GLU A 643 0.70 11.02 1.62
CA GLU A 643 1.74 10.08 2.06
C GLU A 643 2.04 10.18 3.56
N PHE A 644 2.00 11.39 4.14
CA PHE A 644 2.25 11.59 5.56
C PHE A 644 1.20 10.94 6.45
N TRP A 645 -0.08 11.10 6.10
CA TRP A 645 -1.18 10.48 6.84
C TRP A 645 -1.21 8.97 6.65
N ARG A 646 -0.96 8.49 5.42
CA ARG A 646 -0.83 7.06 5.12
C ARG A 646 0.24 6.37 5.97
N ARG A 647 1.42 7.00 6.14
CA ARG A 647 2.51 6.45 6.99
C ARG A 647 2.15 6.34 8.47
N ARG A 648 1.14 7.08 8.92
CA ARG A 648 0.64 7.10 10.31
C ARG A 648 -0.63 6.28 10.52
N ASP A 649 -1.09 5.58 9.49
CA ASP A 649 -2.34 4.81 9.51
C ASP A 649 -3.57 5.68 9.82
N VAL A 650 -3.59 6.88 9.23
CA VAL A 650 -4.69 7.85 9.33
C VAL A 650 -5.40 7.93 7.98
N ASP A 651 -6.69 7.62 7.97
CA ASP A 651 -7.57 7.70 6.79
C ASP A 651 -7.80 9.19 6.44
N LEU A 652 -7.58 9.57 5.18
CA LEU A 652 -7.73 10.94 4.72
C LEU A 652 -9.09 11.15 4.02
N PHE A 653 -9.85 12.13 4.48
CA PHE A 653 -11.05 12.64 3.80
C PHE A 653 -10.72 13.92 3.04
N GLU A 654 -10.73 13.84 1.71
CA GLU A 654 -10.57 15.00 0.82
C GLU A 654 -11.89 15.76 0.67
N LEU A 655 -12.30 16.43 1.76
CA LEU A 655 -13.54 17.18 1.86
C LEU A 655 -13.30 18.52 2.56
N GLY A 656 -14.12 19.53 2.24
CA GLY A 656 -14.23 20.73 3.05
C GLY A 656 -14.81 20.41 4.43
N LEU A 657 -14.39 21.14 5.47
CA LEU A 657 -14.86 20.89 6.84
C LEU A 657 -16.39 21.02 6.97
N ASP A 658 -17.01 21.98 6.29
CA ASP A 658 -18.46 22.17 6.33
C ASP A 658 -19.21 21.00 5.66
N ASP A 659 -18.73 20.53 4.50
CA ASP A 659 -19.29 19.37 3.80
C ASP A 659 -19.15 18.09 4.63
N TYR A 660 -18.00 17.93 5.29
CA TYR A 660 -17.75 16.81 6.18
C TYR A 660 -18.68 16.84 7.40
N VAL A 661 -18.88 18.00 8.04
CA VAL A 661 -19.82 18.16 9.15
C VAL A 661 -21.25 17.86 8.69
N ASN A 662 -21.68 18.35 7.53
CA ASN A 662 -23.00 18.02 6.96
C ASN A 662 -23.19 16.49 6.83
N ALA A 663 -22.17 15.79 6.32
CA ALA A 663 -22.21 14.34 6.16
C ALA A 663 -22.28 13.60 7.50
N LEU A 664 -21.55 14.07 8.52
CA LEU A 664 -21.64 13.52 9.88
C LEU A 664 -23.03 13.73 10.50
N GLU A 665 -23.61 14.92 10.38
CA GLU A 665 -24.94 15.26 10.92
C GLU A 665 -26.03 14.38 10.27
N GLN A 666 -25.96 14.20 8.96
CA GLN A 666 -26.90 13.32 8.23
C GLN A 666 -26.81 11.87 8.74
N ARG A 667 -25.60 11.32 8.86
CA ARG A 667 -25.38 9.95 9.34
C ARG A 667 -25.72 9.76 10.82
N LEU A 668 -25.46 10.75 11.66
CA LEU A 668 -25.87 10.73 13.08
C LEU A 668 -27.39 10.68 13.23
N THR A 669 -28.12 11.31 12.33
CA THR A 669 -29.59 11.25 12.31
C THR A 669 -30.09 9.87 11.91
N GLU A 670 -29.43 9.20 10.96
CA GLU A 670 -29.76 7.83 10.56
C GLU A 670 -29.55 6.79 11.68
N VAL A 671 -28.55 6.98 12.56
CA VAL A 671 -28.30 6.09 13.70
C VAL A 671 -29.34 6.25 14.82
N ARG A 672 -30.12 7.34 14.80
CA ARG A 672 -31.15 7.65 15.80
C ARG A 672 -32.55 7.12 15.45
N VAL A 673 -32.76 6.70 14.20
CA VAL A 673 -34.01 6.09 13.68
C VAL A 673 -33.88 4.59 13.73
#